data_AF-A0A8D0GDW9-F1
#
_entry.id   AF-A0A8D0GDW9-F1
#
_cell.length_a   1.000
_cell.length_b   1.000
_cell.length_c   1.000
_cell.angle_alpha   90.00
_cell.angle_beta   90.00
_cell.angle_gamma   90.00
#
_symmetry.space_group_name_H-M   'P 1'
#
loop_
_entity.id
_entity.type
_entity.pdbx_description
1 polymer ?
#
loop_
_entity_poly.entity_id
_entity_poly.type
_entity_poly.pdbx_seq_one_letter_code
_entity_poly.pdbx_strand_id
1 'polypeptide(L)'
;MHPRVPVPQLLNQLYRLLHPMTPLIILTLCLSLCSLFPDKLLVLTVATKEIDGFHRFMQSAKHFNYTVKVLGKGEEWKGGELANSIGGGQKVRLLKAAIEMYADQEDLVVMFVDCYDVIFAAGPEELLKKFQQANHKVVIAADGLIWPDKRLAEKYPIVRSGKRFLNSGGFIGYAPYINLIAQQWNLQDNDDDQLFYTKIYIDPLQRERINITLDHKCRIFQTLNGAVDEILLKFEEGKVRARNSVYDTLPVTLHGNGPTKIYLNYFGNYIPNGWTRETGCGVCDLNLLDLSTVNEYPKVAIGVFIEQPTPFLPKFLDRLLTLDYPNESLSIFIHNNEVYHEKHLKKFWGKAKNIIKNIKIVGPEEYLSQAEARNMGMEFCRQDKSCDYYFSIDADVGLTNPKTLKLLVEQNRKIIAPLVTRHGKLWSNFWGALSPDGYYARSEDYVDIVQGNRVGVWNVPYVANIYLIKGQTLRAEMKERNYFARDKLDPDMALCRNVREMGVFMYITNRHEFGRLISTANYNTSHYNNDLWQIFENPVDWKETYINPNYSKIFTENIVEEPCPDVFWFPVLSETACDELVEEMEHFGQWSGGRHHDSRISGGYENVPTDDIHMKQIGLDGEWLHFIREFIAPVTLKVFAGYYTKGFALLNFVVKYTPDGQRSLRPHHDACTFTINIALNKVGEDFQGGGCKFLRYNCSIDSPRKGWSFMHPGRLTHLHEGLPILNGTRYIAVSFIDP
;
A
#
# COMPACT_ATOMS: atom_id res chain seq x y z
N MET A 1 40.43 -68.05 41.18
CA MET A 1 39.37 -68.99 41.63
C MET A 1 38.30 -69.07 40.54
N HIS A 2 37.86 -70.29 40.20
CA HIS A 2 36.65 -70.62 39.43
C HIS A 2 35.79 -71.52 40.34
N PRO A 3 34.43 -71.53 40.27
CA PRO A 3 33.68 -72.25 39.20
C PRO A 3 32.32 -71.57 38.78
N ARG A 4 31.88 -71.66 37.50
CA ARG A 4 30.94 -72.61 36.80
C ARG A 4 29.40 -72.31 36.83
N VAL A 5 28.89 -71.91 35.65
CA VAL A 5 27.64 -72.22 34.86
C VAL A 5 26.79 -73.42 35.40
N PRO A 6 25.41 -73.50 35.33
CA PRO A 6 24.59 -73.32 34.10
C PRO A 6 23.09 -72.87 34.16
N VAL A 7 22.46 -72.91 32.98
CA VAL A 7 21.06 -72.59 32.54
C VAL A 7 20.50 -73.86 31.83
N PRO A 8 19.18 -74.21 31.71
CA PRO A 8 17.93 -73.41 31.78
C PRO A 8 16.77 -73.97 32.65
N GLN A 9 15.62 -73.25 32.75
CA GLN A 9 14.24 -73.82 32.76
C GLN A 9 13.12 -72.73 32.75
N LEU A 10 12.63 -72.30 31.57
CA LEU A 10 11.31 -71.64 31.44
C LEU A 10 10.74 -71.59 30.00
N LEU A 11 11.25 -72.42 29.09
CA LEU A 11 10.80 -72.52 27.69
C LEU A 11 9.70 -73.59 27.45
N ASN A 12 9.26 -74.28 28.51
CA ASN A 12 8.39 -75.48 28.41
C ASN A 12 6.93 -75.27 28.83
N GLN A 13 6.50 -74.04 29.16
CA GLN A 13 5.09 -73.74 29.51
C GLN A 13 4.30 -73.00 28.42
N LEU A 14 4.94 -72.48 27.37
CA LEU A 14 4.26 -71.79 26.26
C LEU A 14 4.04 -72.67 25.01
N TYR A 15 4.59 -73.88 24.97
CA TYR A 15 4.57 -74.74 23.77
C TYR A 15 3.35 -75.71 23.67
N ARG A 16 2.30 -75.50 24.47
CA ARG A 16 1.10 -76.37 24.52
C ARG A 16 -0.24 -75.67 24.17
N LEU A 17 -0.20 -74.52 23.50
CA LEU A 17 -1.40 -73.76 23.09
C LEU A 17 -1.44 -73.37 21.59
N LEU A 18 -0.74 -74.13 20.75
CA LEU A 18 -0.97 -74.24 19.29
C LEU A 18 -1.51 -75.67 19.07
N HIS A 19 -2.61 -75.97 18.37
CA HIS A 19 -3.58 -75.25 17.52
C HIS A 19 -4.93 -76.06 17.63
N PRO A 20 -6.06 -75.84 16.88
CA PRO A 20 -6.22 -75.14 15.59
C PRO A 20 -7.54 -74.32 15.38
N MET A 21 -7.45 -73.01 15.11
CA MET A 21 -8.43 -72.19 14.35
C MET A 21 -7.69 -70.88 14.00
N THR A 22 -7.78 -70.25 12.83
CA THR A 22 -8.34 -70.58 11.49
C THR A 22 -7.58 -69.70 10.47
N PRO A 23 -7.63 -69.97 9.14
CA PRO A 23 -6.97 -69.13 8.12
C PRO A 23 -7.55 -67.70 7.99
N LEU A 24 -8.52 -67.33 8.82
CA LEU A 24 -9.31 -66.11 8.70
C LEU A 24 -8.58 -64.85 9.19
N ILE A 25 -7.64 -64.99 10.13
CA ILE A 25 -6.92 -63.85 10.73
C ILE A 25 -5.85 -63.28 9.78
N ILE A 26 -5.22 -64.13 8.97
CA ILE A 26 -4.27 -63.67 7.95
C ILE A 26 -5.02 -63.00 6.78
N LEU A 27 -6.23 -63.48 6.45
CA LEU A 27 -7.07 -62.85 5.44
C LEU A 27 -7.62 -61.48 5.91
N THR A 28 -7.93 -61.31 7.19
CA THR A 28 -8.37 -60.01 7.73
C THR A 28 -7.24 -59.00 7.94
N LEU A 29 -6.00 -59.43 8.25
CA LEU A 29 -4.83 -58.53 8.22
C LEU A 29 -4.46 -58.07 6.79
N CYS A 30 -4.80 -58.84 5.76
CA CYS A 30 -4.53 -58.48 4.37
C CYS A 30 -5.62 -57.58 3.74
N LEU A 31 -6.72 -57.33 4.45
CA LEU A 31 -7.87 -56.51 4.00
C LEU A 31 -7.97 -55.14 4.69
N SER A 32 -7.04 -54.80 5.61
CA SER A 32 -6.98 -53.48 6.23
C SER A 32 -5.92 -52.59 5.58
N LEU A 33 -6.37 -51.54 4.88
CA LEU A 33 -5.59 -50.40 4.40
C LEU A 33 -4.52 -50.72 3.33
N CYS A 34 -4.97 -50.87 2.08
CA CYS A 34 -4.14 -50.44 0.95
C CYS A 34 -4.03 -48.91 1.02
N SER A 35 -2.94 -48.40 1.62
CA SER A 35 -2.65 -46.97 1.69
C SER A 35 -2.33 -46.45 0.29
N LEU A 36 -3.12 -45.51 -0.22
CA LEU A 36 -2.77 -44.82 -1.47
C LEU A 36 -1.52 -43.98 -1.25
N PHE A 37 -0.47 -44.28 -2.01
CA PHE A 37 0.80 -43.56 -1.94
C PHE A 37 0.73 -42.27 -2.78
N PRO A 38 1.38 -41.16 -2.36
CA PRO A 38 1.42 -39.92 -3.13
C PRO A 38 1.88 -40.07 -4.58
N ASP A 39 2.78 -41.02 -4.86
CA ASP A 39 3.27 -41.33 -6.22
C ASP A 39 2.18 -41.83 -7.18
N LYS A 40 1.01 -42.21 -6.64
CA LYS A 40 -0.19 -42.64 -7.38
C LYS A 40 -1.25 -41.53 -7.48
N LEU A 41 -0.89 -40.28 -7.22
CA LEU A 41 -1.73 -39.11 -7.46
C LEU A 41 -1.23 -38.30 -8.65
N LEU A 42 -2.14 -38.02 -9.60
CA LEU A 42 -1.91 -37.06 -10.68
C LEU A 42 -2.92 -35.90 -10.59
N VAL A 43 -2.42 -34.67 -10.51
CA VAL A 43 -3.27 -33.47 -10.64
C VAL A 43 -3.34 -33.06 -12.11
N LEU A 44 -4.55 -32.98 -12.65
CA LEU A 44 -4.84 -32.42 -13.97
C LEU A 44 -5.48 -31.04 -13.80
N THR A 45 -5.07 -30.09 -14.64
CA THR A 45 -5.68 -28.76 -14.68
C THR A 45 -5.60 -28.20 -16.10
N VAL A 46 -6.38 -27.15 -16.39
CA VAL A 46 -6.40 -26.51 -17.72
C VAL A 46 -5.94 -25.06 -17.57
N ALA A 47 -4.94 -24.68 -18.36
CA ALA A 47 -4.45 -23.31 -18.45
C ALA A 47 -3.93 -23.04 -19.86
N THR A 48 -4.60 -22.14 -20.58
CA THR A 48 -4.20 -21.71 -21.93
C THR A 48 -3.04 -20.70 -21.89
N LYS A 49 -2.94 -19.92 -20.81
CA LYS A 49 -1.94 -18.86 -20.60
C LYS A 49 -1.36 -18.91 -19.18
N GLU A 50 -0.12 -18.46 -19.03
CA GLU A 50 0.52 -18.30 -17.71
C GLU A 50 0.22 -16.89 -17.16
N ILE A 51 -0.96 -16.73 -16.56
CA ILE A 51 -1.37 -15.50 -15.85
C ILE A 51 -1.07 -15.60 -14.35
N ASP A 52 -1.28 -14.52 -13.59
CA ASP A 52 -0.86 -14.47 -12.18
C ASP A 52 -1.59 -15.50 -11.30
N GLY A 53 -2.85 -15.79 -11.64
CA GLY A 53 -3.61 -16.90 -11.05
C GLY A 53 -2.98 -18.27 -11.27
N PHE A 54 -2.43 -18.54 -12.46
CA PHE A 54 -1.69 -19.77 -12.77
C PHE A 54 -0.41 -19.87 -11.94
N HIS A 55 0.35 -18.78 -11.83
CA HIS A 55 1.58 -18.78 -11.03
C HIS A 55 1.30 -19.01 -9.54
N ARG A 56 0.26 -18.39 -8.97
CA ARG A 56 -0.20 -18.65 -7.60
C ARG A 56 -0.61 -20.11 -7.39
N PHE A 57 -1.39 -20.67 -8.30
CA PHE A 57 -1.79 -22.08 -8.27
C PHE A 57 -0.55 -23.00 -8.25
N MET A 58 0.35 -22.85 -9.24
CA MET A 58 1.57 -23.66 -9.36
C MET A 58 2.51 -23.50 -8.17
N GLN A 59 2.58 -22.31 -7.57
CA GLN A 59 3.35 -22.06 -6.35
C GLN A 59 2.79 -22.84 -5.15
N SER A 60 1.46 -22.82 -4.94
CA SER A 60 0.81 -23.59 -3.87
C SER A 60 0.94 -25.10 -4.09
N ALA A 61 0.85 -25.56 -5.34
CA ALA A 61 1.06 -26.96 -5.72
C ALA A 61 2.50 -27.41 -5.45
N LYS A 62 3.49 -26.59 -5.82
CA LYS A 62 4.92 -26.85 -5.59
C LYS A 62 5.27 -26.88 -4.10
N HIS A 63 4.69 -26.01 -3.28
CA HIS A 63 4.91 -26.00 -1.82
C HIS A 63 4.57 -27.35 -1.17
N PHE A 64 3.55 -28.05 -1.67
CA PHE A 64 3.13 -29.37 -1.19
C PHE A 64 3.64 -30.56 -2.03
N ASN A 65 4.56 -30.33 -2.98
CA ASN A 65 5.09 -31.36 -3.89
C ASN A 65 4.02 -32.10 -4.72
N TYR A 66 2.98 -31.42 -5.19
CA TYR A 66 2.01 -32.02 -6.14
C TYR A 66 2.59 -32.19 -7.54
N THR A 67 2.38 -33.36 -8.15
CA THR A 67 2.61 -33.60 -9.57
C THR A 67 1.43 -33.07 -10.40
N VAL A 68 1.64 -31.93 -11.07
CA VAL A 68 0.64 -31.25 -11.90
C VAL A 68 0.95 -31.42 -13.39
N LYS A 69 -0.04 -31.87 -14.16
CA LYS A 69 -0.02 -31.87 -15.63
C LYS A 69 -1.03 -30.84 -16.15
N VAL A 70 -0.51 -29.80 -16.77
CA VAL A 70 -1.28 -28.68 -17.33
C VAL A 70 -1.72 -29.01 -18.77
N LEU A 71 -3.01 -28.89 -19.04
CA LEU A 71 -3.62 -29.16 -20.34
C LEU A 71 -3.96 -27.85 -21.07
N GLY A 72 -3.94 -27.88 -22.41
CA GLY A 72 -4.29 -26.74 -23.26
C GLY A 72 -3.26 -25.61 -23.31
N LYS A 73 -2.04 -25.80 -22.78
CA LYS A 73 -0.99 -24.76 -22.78
C LYS A 73 -0.65 -24.32 -24.21
N GLY A 74 -0.89 -23.05 -24.51
CA GLY A 74 -0.70 -22.49 -25.86
C GLY A 74 -1.85 -22.72 -26.83
N GLU A 75 -2.91 -23.44 -26.46
CA GLU A 75 -4.17 -23.45 -27.21
C GLU A 75 -4.92 -22.12 -27.01
N GLU A 76 -5.64 -21.70 -28.04
CA GLU A 76 -6.65 -20.65 -27.93
C GLU A 76 -7.81 -21.11 -27.03
N TRP A 77 -8.31 -20.23 -26.16
CA TRP A 77 -9.48 -20.53 -25.34
C TRP A 77 -10.77 -20.36 -26.16
N LYS A 78 -11.52 -21.45 -26.28
CA LYS A 78 -12.80 -21.57 -27.00
C LYS A 78 -13.96 -21.92 -26.07
N GLY A 79 -13.70 -21.95 -24.75
CA GLY A 79 -14.66 -22.28 -23.71
C GLY A 79 -15.66 -21.19 -23.32
N GLY A 80 -15.94 -20.23 -24.20
CA GLY A 80 -16.81 -19.08 -23.95
C GLY A 80 -16.05 -17.81 -23.53
N GLU A 81 -16.62 -16.65 -23.85
CA GLU A 81 -15.95 -15.34 -23.75
C GLU A 81 -16.37 -14.51 -22.53
N LEU A 82 -17.57 -14.74 -21.98
CA LEU A 82 -18.16 -13.94 -20.91
C LEU A 82 -17.87 -14.54 -19.52
N ALA A 83 -17.27 -13.75 -18.63
CA ALA A 83 -17.13 -14.14 -17.23
C ALA A 83 -18.51 -14.38 -16.60
N ASN A 84 -18.70 -15.54 -15.96
CA ASN A 84 -19.95 -16.03 -15.37
C ASN A 84 -21.07 -16.40 -16.37
N SER A 85 -20.78 -16.56 -17.67
CA SER A 85 -21.70 -17.27 -18.58
C SER A 85 -21.55 -18.79 -18.48
N ILE A 86 -22.44 -19.52 -19.15
CA ILE A 86 -22.21 -20.95 -19.45
C ILE A 86 -20.94 -21.12 -20.29
N GLY A 87 -20.27 -22.27 -20.13
CA GLY A 87 -19.09 -22.63 -20.95
C GLY A 87 -18.13 -23.60 -20.27
N GLY A 88 -16.86 -23.54 -20.68
CA GLY A 88 -15.79 -24.37 -20.11
C GLY A 88 -15.67 -25.78 -20.71
N GLY A 89 -16.50 -26.18 -21.66
CA GLY A 89 -16.49 -27.50 -22.31
C GLY A 89 -15.15 -27.93 -22.91
N GLN A 90 -14.33 -26.97 -23.38
CA GLN A 90 -12.95 -27.21 -23.79
C GLN A 90 -12.13 -27.92 -22.71
N LYS A 91 -12.36 -27.62 -21.42
CA LYS A 91 -11.71 -28.31 -20.30
C LYS A 91 -12.04 -29.80 -20.30
N VAL A 92 -13.29 -30.16 -20.58
CA VAL A 92 -13.76 -31.56 -20.63
C VAL A 92 -13.21 -32.28 -21.86
N ARG A 93 -13.17 -31.63 -23.04
CA ARG A 93 -12.49 -32.17 -24.23
C ARG A 93 -11.01 -32.48 -23.95
N LEU A 94 -10.29 -31.53 -23.35
CA LEU A 94 -8.88 -31.69 -23.01
C LEU A 94 -8.66 -32.79 -21.97
N LEU A 95 -9.52 -32.85 -20.94
CA LEU A 95 -9.48 -33.91 -19.94
C LEU A 95 -9.76 -35.29 -20.56
N LYS A 96 -10.75 -35.41 -21.46
CA LYS A 96 -11.08 -36.66 -22.17
C LYS A 96 -9.87 -37.23 -22.90
N ALA A 97 -9.18 -36.41 -23.69
CA ALA A 97 -7.95 -36.82 -24.39
C ALA A 97 -6.79 -37.12 -23.42
N ALA A 98 -6.71 -36.42 -22.29
CA ALA A 98 -5.65 -36.62 -21.30
C ALA A 98 -5.84 -37.89 -20.44
N ILE A 99 -7.08 -38.24 -20.08
CA ILE A 99 -7.41 -39.35 -19.17
C ILE A 99 -7.42 -40.71 -19.88
N GLU A 100 -7.63 -40.74 -21.20
CA GLU A 100 -7.61 -41.95 -22.02
C GLU A 100 -6.30 -42.76 -21.88
N MET A 101 -5.15 -42.06 -21.79
CA MET A 101 -3.83 -42.68 -21.54
C MET A 101 -3.68 -43.36 -20.16
N TYR A 102 -4.63 -43.13 -19.24
CA TYR A 102 -4.62 -43.67 -17.89
C TYR A 102 -5.86 -44.54 -17.61
N ALA A 103 -6.65 -44.86 -18.64
CA ALA A 103 -7.94 -45.56 -18.51
C ALA A 103 -7.82 -46.93 -17.80
N ASP A 104 -6.72 -47.64 -18.00
CA ASP A 104 -6.46 -48.98 -17.45
C ASP A 104 -5.68 -48.97 -16.12
N GLN A 105 -5.33 -47.79 -15.58
CA GLN A 105 -4.56 -47.67 -14.34
C GLN A 105 -5.48 -47.63 -13.11
N GLU A 106 -5.92 -48.81 -12.66
CA GLU A 106 -6.88 -48.95 -11.53
C GLU A 106 -6.41 -48.31 -10.22
N ASP A 107 -5.09 -48.25 -9.97
CA ASP A 107 -4.50 -47.71 -8.75
C ASP A 107 -4.13 -46.22 -8.84
N LEU A 108 -4.23 -45.60 -10.02
CA LEU A 108 -3.99 -44.17 -10.21
C LEU A 108 -5.21 -43.36 -9.76
N VAL A 109 -4.99 -42.42 -8.84
CA VAL A 109 -5.96 -41.41 -8.48
C VAL A 109 -5.67 -40.13 -9.25
N VAL A 110 -6.70 -39.60 -9.90
CA VAL A 110 -6.65 -38.34 -10.64
C VAL A 110 -7.51 -37.31 -9.94
N MET A 111 -6.91 -36.15 -9.66
CA MET A 111 -7.60 -34.95 -9.20
C MET A 111 -7.65 -33.94 -10.34
N PHE A 112 -8.84 -33.54 -10.76
CA PHE A 112 -9.02 -32.37 -11.63
C PHE A 112 -9.36 -31.15 -10.77
N VAL A 113 -8.73 -30.01 -11.07
CA VAL A 113 -9.12 -28.71 -10.54
C VAL A 113 -8.95 -27.63 -11.61
N ASP A 114 -9.76 -26.57 -11.54
CA ASP A 114 -9.49 -25.34 -12.28
C ASP A 114 -8.17 -24.70 -11.80
N CYS A 115 -7.56 -23.85 -12.64
CA CYS A 115 -6.22 -23.33 -12.38
C CYS A 115 -6.22 -21.91 -11.78
N TYR A 116 -6.72 -20.92 -12.52
CA TYR A 116 -6.46 -19.50 -12.26
C TYR A 116 -6.98 -19.00 -10.90
N ASP A 117 -8.00 -19.67 -10.37
CA ASP A 117 -8.63 -19.36 -9.08
C ASP A 117 -8.74 -20.58 -8.17
N VAL A 118 -7.71 -21.43 -8.15
CA VAL A 118 -7.53 -22.44 -7.11
C VAL A 118 -6.22 -22.23 -6.37
N ILE A 119 -6.20 -22.51 -5.07
CA ILE A 119 -4.98 -22.65 -4.27
C ILE A 119 -5.05 -23.93 -3.45
N PHE A 120 -3.90 -24.60 -3.28
CA PHE A 120 -3.75 -25.71 -2.34
C PHE A 120 -3.47 -25.18 -0.92
N ALA A 121 -4.12 -25.79 0.06
CA ALA A 121 -4.03 -25.52 1.50
C ALA A 121 -3.64 -26.76 2.32
N ALA A 122 -3.40 -27.90 1.66
CA ALA A 122 -2.90 -29.15 2.26
C ALA A 122 -2.15 -29.98 1.19
N GLY A 123 -1.39 -30.98 1.62
CA GLY A 123 -0.60 -31.84 0.72
C GLY A 123 -1.25 -33.18 0.33
N PRO A 124 -0.61 -33.93 -0.60
CA PRO A 124 -1.13 -35.16 -1.20
C PRO A 124 -1.60 -36.22 -0.21
N GLU A 125 -0.88 -36.44 0.89
CA GLU A 125 -1.21 -37.47 1.89
C GLU A 125 -2.57 -37.19 2.57
N GLU A 126 -2.82 -35.93 2.94
CA GLU A 126 -4.08 -35.54 3.59
C GLU A 126 -5.25 -35.63 2.60
N LEU A 127 -5.02 -35.25 1.33
CA LEU A 127 -5.97 -35.39 0.24
C LEU A 127 -6.37 -36.86 0.02
N LEU A 128 -5.39 -37.75 -0.17
CA LEU A 128 -5.63 -39.17 -0.42
C LEU A 128 -6.34 -39.82 0.76
N LYS A 129 -5.92 -39.52 2.00
CA LYS A 129 -6.60 -39.97 3.22
C LYS A 129 -8.07 -39.54 3.26
N LYS A 130 -8.38 -38.30 2.92
CA LYS A 130 -9.77 -37.79 2.88
C LYS A 130 -10.59 -38.41 1.74
N PHE A 131 -9.98 -38.63 0.59
CA PHE A 131 -10.61 -39.32 -0.53
C PHE A 131 -10.97 -40.77 -0.17
N GLN A 132 -10.05 -41.52 0.47
CA GLN A 132 -10.34 -42.85 1.00
C GLN A 132 -11.47 -42.83 2.05
N GLN A 133 -11.46 -41.85 2.97
CA GLN A 133 -12.52 -41.67 3.98
C GLN A 133 -13.90 -41.33 3.38
N ALA A 134 -13.96 -40.79 2.15
CA ALA A 134 -15.22 -40.58 1.47
C ALA A 134 -15.86 -41.90 1.00
N ASN A 135 -15.08 -42.98 0.82
CA ASN A 135 -15.54 -44.32 0.43
C ASN A 135 -16.37 -44.37 -0.87
N HIS A 136 -16.00 -43.56 -1.86
CA HIS A 136 -16.60 -43.53 -3.21
C HIS A 136 -15.50 -43.61 -4.27
N LYS A 137 -15.87 -43.91 -5.53
CA LYS A 137 -14.89 -44.01 -6.63
C LYS A 137 -14.59 -42.64 -7.25
N VAL A 138 -15.54 -41.71 -7.18
CA VAL A 138 -15.39 -40.31 -7.57
C VAL A 138 -16.04 -39.41 -6.51
N VAL A 139 -15.33 -38.36 -6.09
CA VAL A 139 -15.79 -37.29 -5.19
C VAL A 139 -15.68 -35.97 -5.93
N ILE A 140 -16.79 -35.25 -6.08
CA ILE A 140 -16.85 -33.95 -6.77
C ILE A 140 -17.06 -32.83 -5.75
N ALA A 141 -16.55 -31.63 -6.01
CA ALA A 141 -16.78 -30.46 -5.18
C ALA A 141 -18.29 -30.15 -5.06
N ALA A 142 -18.69 -29.65 -3.88
CA ALA A 142 -20.09 -29.34 -3.57
C ALA A 142 -20.29 -27.83 -3.36
N ASP A 143 -21.38 -27.29 -3.89
CA ASP A 143 -21.75 -25.88 -3.81
C ASP A 143 -23.09 -25.68 -3.06
N GLY A 144 -23.24 -24.50 -2.47
CA GLY A 144 -24.50 -24.05 -1.86
C GLY A 144 -25.49 -23.53 -2.91
N LEU A 145 -24.99 -23.10 -4.07
CA LEU A 145 -25.76 -22.50 -5.15
C LEU A 145 -25.89 -23.47 -6.32
N ILE A 146 -27.11 -23.67 -6.83
CA ILE A 146 -27.33 -24.46 -8.06
C ILE A 146 -27.13 -23.58 -9.29
N TRP A 147 -26.30 -24.07 -10.21
CA TRP A 147 -25.97 -23.43 -11.48
C TRP A 147 -25.60 -24.49 -12.54
N PRO A 148 -25.86 -24.28 -13.84
CA PRO A 148 -26.58 -23.14 -14.41
C PRO A 148 -28.11 -23.28 -14.31
N ASP A 149 -28.65 -24.50 -14.35
CA ASP A 149 -30.10 -24.73 -14.41
C ASP A 149 -30.72 -25.03 -13.03
N LYS A 150 -31.34 -24.00 -12.45
CA LYS A 150 -32.05 -24.09 -11.16
C LYS A 150 -33.16 -25.13 -11.13
N ARG A 151 -33.75 -25.50 -12.28
CA ARG A 151 -34.84 -26.50 -12.37
C ARG A 151 -34.38 -27.92 -12.05
N LEU A 152 -33.07 -28.17 -12.05
CA LEU A 152 -32.50 -29.49 -11.72
C LEU A 152 -32.43 -29.74 -10.19
N ALA A 153 -32.72 -28.74 -9.35
CA ALA A 153 -32.57 -28.83 -7.89
C ALA A 153 -33.36 -29.97 -7.24
N GLU A 154 -34.53 -30.32 -7.77
CA GLU A 154 -35.36 -31.42 -7.27
C GLU A 154 -34.77 -32.80 -7.59
N LYS A 155 -33.95 -32.91 -8.65
CA LYS A 155 -33.31 -34.17 -9.06
C LYS A 155 -32.04 -34.49 -8.26
N TYR A 156 -31.49 -33.51 -7.53
CA TYR A 156 -30.38 -33.74 -6.61
C TYR A 156 -30.86 -34.54 -5.38
N PRO A 157 -30.06 -35.51 -4.87
CA PRO A 157 -30.34 -36.13 -3.58
C PRO A 157 -30.58 -35.10 -2.46
N ILE A 158 -31.42 -35.46 -1.49
CA ILE A 158 -31.66 -34.64 -0.30
C ILE A 158 -30.51 -34.85 0.68
N VAL A 159 -29.81 -33.78 1.03
CA VAL A 159 -28.67 -33.79 1.95
C VAL A 159 -29.11 -33.18 3.27
N ARG A 160 -28.97 -33.91 4.39
CA ARG A 160 -29.39 -33.43 5.73
C ARG A 160 -28.52 -32.31 6.29
N SER A 161 -27.24 -32.25 5.89
CA SER A 161 -26.24 -31.30 6.39
C SER A 161 -25.09 -31.23 5.38
N GLY A 162 -24.85 -30.03 4.85
CA GLY A 162 -23.82 -29.79 3.84
C GLY A 162 -24.33 -29.09 2.57
N LYS A 163 -23.38 -28.69 1.73
CA LYS A 163 -23.59 -28.17 0.38
C LYS A 163 -24.25 -29.25 -0.51
N ARG A 164 -25.25 -28.90 -1.32
CA ARG A 164 -26.11 -29.89 -2.02
C ARG A 164 -25.78 -30.09 -3.50
N PHE A 165 -25.27 -29.07 -4.17
CA PHE A 165 -25.17 -29.04 -5.64
C PHE A 165 -23.75 -29.33 -6.11
N LEU A 166 -23.57 -29.73 -7.36
CA LEU A 166 -22.26 -30.07 -7.93
C LEU A 166 -21.51 -28.81 -8.38
N ASN A 167 -20.20 -28.76 -8.17
CA ASN A 167 -19.29 -27.78 -8.78
C ASN A 167 -18.22 -28.51 -9.62
N SER A 168 -18.04 -28.15 -10.89
CA SER A 168 -17.12 -28.87 -11.80
C SER A 168 -15.65 -28.49 -11.65
N GLY A 169 -15.34 -27.35 -11.03
CA GLY A 169 -13.96 -26.86 -10.89
C GLY A 169 -13.09 -27.62 -9.88
N GLY A 170 -13.59 -28.72 -9.32
CA GLY A 170 -12.81 -29.64 -8.50
C GLY A 170 -13.44 -31.03 -8.38
N PHE A 171 -12.70 -32.08 -8.69
CA PHE A 171 -13.08 -33.46 -8.39
C PHE A 171 -11.87 -34.39 -8.30
N ILE A 172 -12.03 -35.52 -7.61
CA ILE A 172 -10.99 -36.55 -7.44
C ILE A 172 -11.61 -37.94 -7.57
N GLY A 173 -10.92 -38.85 -8.26
CA GLY A 173 -11.37 -40.24 -8.39
C GLY A 173 -10.31 -41.15 -9.00
N TYR A 174 -10.58 -42.45 -9.02
CA TYR A 174 -9.72 -43.42 -9.71
C TYR A 174 -9.79 -43.20 -11.24
N ALA A 175 -8.64 -43.25 -11.92
CA ALA A 175 -8.52 -42.90 -13.34
C ALA A 175 -9.53 -43.61 -14.27
N PRO A 176 -9.84 -44.92 -14.13
CA PRO A 176 -10.85 -45.57 -14.97
C PRO A 176 -12.25 -44.95 -14.84
N TYR A 177 -12.64 -44.52 -13.63
CA TYR A 177 -13.95 -43.95 -13.36
C TYR A 177 -14.05 -42.50 -13.84
N ILE A 178 -12.95 -41.74 -13.79
CA ILE A 178 -12.87 -40.41 -14.40
C ILE A 178 -12.93 -40.51 -15.93
N ASN A 179 -12.28 -41.53 -16.52
CA ASN A 179 -12.39 -41.83 -17.95
C ASN A 179 -13.85 -42.18 -18.33
N LEU A 180 -14.52 -43.05 -17.57
CA LEU A 180 -15.94 -43.40 -17.80
C LEU A 180 -16.88 -42.17 -17.80
N ILE A 181 -16.56 -41.12 -17.04
CA ILE A 181 -17.29 -39.85 -17.09
C ILE A 181 -16.87 -39.07 -18.34
N ALA A 182 -15.58 -38.77 -18.50
CA ALA A 182 -15.07 -37.90 -19.56
C ALA A 182 -15.36 -38.41 -20.98
N GLN A 183 -15.38 -39.73 -21.20
CA GLN A 183 -15.69 -40.32 -22.51
C GLN A 183 -17.13 -40.05 -22.98
N GLN A 184 -18.05 -39.79 -22.05
CA GLN A 184 -19.44 -39.40 -22.38
C GLN A 184 -19.54 -37.98 -22.98
N TRP A 185 -18.46 -37.19 -22.97
CA TRP A 185 -18.46 -35.87 -23.59
C TRP A 185 -18.55 -35.97 -25.12
N ASN A 186 -19.64 -35.42 -25.66
CA ASN A 186 -19.96 -35.31 -27.08
C ASN A 186 -20.45 -33.89 -27.47
N LEU A 187 -20.11 -32.90 -26.65
CA LEU A 187 -20.56 -31.51 -26.72
C LEU A 187 -19.44 -30.59 -27.29
N GLN A 188 -19.78 -29.32 -27.56
CA GLN A 188 -18.87 -28.34 -28.16
C GLN A 188 -17.96 -27.66 -27.11
N ASP A 189 -16.82 -27.10 -27.52
CA ASP A 189 -15.86 -26.48 -26.60
C ASP A 189 -16.49 -25.35 -25.74
N ASN A 190 -17.54 -24.67 -26.23
CA ASN A 190 -18.29 -23.62 -25.54
C ASN A 190 -19.55 -24.11 -24.80
N ASP A 191 -19.88 -25.41 -24.81
CA ASP A 191 -20.92 -25.97 -23.97
C ASP A 191 -20.51 -25.99 -22.49
N ASP A 192 -21.49 -26.11 -21.60
CA ASP A 192 -21.30 -25.96 -20.16
C ASP A 192 -20.73 -27.23 -19.47
N ASP A 193 -19.54 -27.12 -18.88
CA ASP A 193 -18.89 -28.23 -18.18
C ASP A 193 -19.67 -28.63 -16.92
N GLN A 194 -20.12 -27.68 -16.10
CA GLN A 194 -20.86 -27.95 -14.88
C GLN A 194 -22.20 -28.63 -15.14
N LEU A 195 -22.93 -28.25 -16.19
CA LEU A 195 -24.17 -28.88 -16.61
C LEU A 195 -23.96 -30.31 -17.11
N PHE A 196 -22.84 -30.59 -17.79
CA PHE A 196 -22.47 -31.94 -18.21
C PHE A 196 -22.27 -32.86 -17.00
N TYR A 197 -21.40 -32.48 -16.04
CA TYR A 197 -21.20 -33.27 -14.82
C TYR A 197 -22.48 -33.35 -13.97
N THR A 198 -23.26 -32.27 -13.90
CA THR A 198 -24.58 -32.25 -13.23
C THR A 198 -25.52 -33.30 -13.80
N LYS A 199 -25.67 -33.37 -15.14
CA LYS A 199 -26.56 -34.34 -15.82
C LYS A 199 -26.19 -35.78 -15.48
N ILE A 200 -24.88 -36.10 -15.43
CA ILE A 200 -24.38 -37.43 -15.05
C ILE A 200 -24.65 -37.71 -13.57
N TYR A 201 -24.44 -36.74 -12.67
CA TYR A 201 -24.62 -36.93 -11.23
C TYR A 201 -26.10 -37.05 -10.80
N ILE A 202 -27.02 -36.34 -11.44
CA ILE A 202 -28.45 -36.40 -11.07
C ILE A 202 -29.16 -37.66 -11.60
N ASP A 203 -28.63 -38.32 -12.64
CA ASP A 203 -29.07 -39.63 -13.09
C ASP A 203 -28.73 -40.70 -12.02
N PRO A 204 -29.73 -41.35 -11.39
CA PRO A 204 -29.47 -42.32 -10.33
C PRO A 204 -28.66 -43.53 -10.80
N LEU A 205 -28.91 -44.02 -12.02
CA LEU A 205 -28.26 -45.22 -12.56
C LEU A 205 -26.79 -44.93 -12.87
N GLN A 206 -26.50 -43.75 -13.43
CA GLN A 206 -25.12 -43.30 -13.68
C GLN A 206 -24.36 -43.09 -12.37
N ARG A 207 -24.98 -42.39 -11.41
CA ARG A 207 -24.38 -42.10 -10.09
C ARG A 207 -24.04 -43.37 -9.32
N GLU A 208 -24.93 -44.36 -9.32
CA GLU A 208 -24.69 -45.66 -8.69
C GLU A 208 -23.61 -46.47 -9.43
N ARG A 209 -23.74 -46.61 -10.76
CA ARG A 209 -22.79 -47.37 -11.61
C ARG A 209 -21.35 -46.87 -11.51
N ILE A 210 -21.17 -45.55 -11.49
CA ILE A 210 -19.84 -44.91 -11.42
C ILE A 210 -19.40 -44.69 -9.95
N ASN A 211 -20.32 -44.85 -8.99
CA ASN A 211 -20.12 -44.61 -7.56
C ASN A 211 -19.58 -43.19 -7.27
N ILE A 212 -20.39 -42.19 -7.63
CA ILE A 212 -20.10 -40.75 -7.51
C ILE A 212 -20.78 -40.16 -6.26
N THR A 213 -20.05 -39.33 -5.50
CA THR A 213 -20.60 -38.49 -4.43
C THR A 213 -20.11 -37.04 -4.53
N LEU A 214 -20.68 -36.15 -3.73
CA LEU A 214 -20.18 -34.78 -3.57
C LEU A 214 -19.54 -34.58 -2.20
N ASP A 215 -18.55 -33.71 -2.11
CA ASP A 215 -17.91 -33.31 -0.85
C ASP A 215 -18.78 -32.32 -0.06
N HIS A 216 -19.95 -32.78 0.38
CA HIS A 216 -20.99 -31.98 1.03
C HIS A 216 -20.51 -31.13 2.22
N LYS A 217 -19.40 -31.50 2.87
CA LYS A 217 -18.86 -30.81 4.06
C LYS A 217 -17.50 -30.13 3.81
N CYS A 218 -17.13 -29.92 2.55
CA CYS A 218 -15.92 -29.21 2.14
C CYS A 218 -14.64 -29.77 2.82
N ARG A 219 -14.52 -31.10 2.92
CA ARG A 219 -13.34 -31.75 3.53
C ARG A 219 -12.11 -31.64 2.62
N ILE A 220 -12.33 -31.74 1.32
CA ILE A 220 -11.33 -31.65 0.26
C ILE A 220 -11.49 -30.30 -0.45
N PHE A 221 -12.69 -30.00 -0.95
CA PHE A 221 -12.93 -28.85 -1.83
C PHE A 221 -13.76 -27.77 -1.12
N GLN A 222 -13.23 -26.55 -1.05
CA GLN A 222 -13.98 -25.38 -0.63
C GLN A 222 -14.27 -24.47 -1.82
N THR A 223 -15.51 -24.42 -2.27
CA THR A 223 -15.99 -23.34 -3.14
C THR A 223 -16.26 -22.10 -2.29
N LEU A 224 -15.90 -20.92 -2.77
CA LEU A 224 -16.08 -19.66 -2.01
C LEU A 224 -17.41 -18.97 -2.32
N ASN A 225 -18.02 -19.21 -3.48
CA ASN A 225 -19.28 -18.55 -3.85
C ASN A 225 -20.42 -18.93 -2.89
N GLY A 226 -21.05 -17.93 -2.27
CA GLY A 226 -22.06 -18.15 -1.23
C GLY A 226 -21.55 -18.85 0.04
N ALA A 227 -20.23 -18.83 0.28
CA ALA A 227 -19.59 -19.50 1.42
C ALA A 227 -18.41 -18.72 2.03
N VAL A 228 -18.11 -17.49 1.57
CA VAL A 228 -16.97 -16.68 2.05
C VAL A 228 -16.98 -16.54 3.57
N ASP A 229 -18.13 -16.20 4.16
CA ASP A 229 -18.29 -15.97 5.60
C ASP A 229 -18.13 -17.26 6.44
N GLU A 230 -18.11 -18.43 5.81
CA GLU A 230 -17.82 -19.70 6.49
C GLU A 230 -16.31 -19.86 6.76
N ILE A 231 -15.45 -19.10 6.08
CA ILE A 231 -14.00 -19.37 5.96
C ILE A 231 -13.16 -18.44 6.82
N LEU A 232 -12.36 -19.04 7.70
CA LEU A 232 -11.42 -18.34 8.57
C LEU A 232 -9.98 -18.75 8.23
N LEU A 233 -9.03 -17.81 8.33
CA LEU A 233 -7.60 -18.11 8.30
C LEU A 233 -7.20 -18.82 9.60
N LYS A 234 -6.71 -20.05 9.47
CA LYS A 234 -6.10 -20.81 10.56
C LYS A 234 -4.58 -20.78 10.40
N PHE A 235 -3.93 -20.00 11.26
CA PHE A 235 -2.48 -20.01 11.40
C PHE A 235 -2.03 -21.30 12.10
N GLU A 236 -1.07 -21.99 11.52
CA GLU A 236 -0.37 -23.16 12.04
C GLU A 236 1.14 -22.89 11.98
N GLU A 237 1.95 -23.66 12.69
CA GLU A 237 3.41 -23.46 12.68
C GLU A 237 3.96 -23.64 11.25
N GLY A 238 4.56 -22.58 10.70
CA GLY A 238 5.17 -22.57 9.38
C GLY A 238 4.19 -22.53 8.18
N LYS A 239 2.87 -22.47 8.39
CA LYS A 239 1.88 -22.39 7.30
C LYS A 239 0.52 -21.83 7.74
N VAL A 240 -0.26 -21.34 6.78
CA VAL A 240 -1.65 -20.91 6.99
C VAL A 240 -2.59 -21.77 6.18
N ARG A 241 -3.74 -22.12 6.77
CA ARG A 241 -4.80 -22.92 6.16
C ARG A 241 -6.13 -22.18 6.20
N ALA A 242 -7.08 -22.63 5.39
CA ALA A 242 -8.49 -22.30 5.58
C ALA A 242 -9.12 -23.27 6.58
N ARG A 243 -10.04 -22.76 7.41
CA ARG A 243 -11.00 -23.55 8.19
C ARG A 243 -12.41 -23.14 7.78
N ASN A 244 -13.22 -24.11 7.35
CA ASN A 244 -14.66 -23.93 7.26
C ASN A 244 -15.24 -24.08 8.67
N SER A 245 -15.77 -22.98 9.22
CA SER A 245 -16.29 -22.89 10.58
C SER A 245 -17.64 -23.59 10.76
N VAL A 246 -18.43 -23.75 9.69
CA VAL A 246 -19.77 -24.37 9.71
C VAL A 246 -19.69 -25.89 9.81
N TYR A 247 -18.71 -26.52 9.14
CA TYR A 247 -18.54 -27.98 9.14
C TYR A 247 -17.37 -28.47 10.02
N ASP A 248 -16.62 -27.53 10.61
CA ASP A 248 -15.32 -27.73 11.27
C ASP A 248 -14.34 -28.58 10.44
N THR A 249 -14.13 -28.16 9.20
CA THR A 249 -13.21 -28.82 8.26
C THR A 249 -12.05 -27.92 7.88
N LEU A 250 -10.91 -28.53 7.56
CA LEU A 250 -9.75 -27.87 6.96
C LEU A 250 -9.67 -28.32 5.50
N PRO A 251 -10.14 -27.53 4.51
CA PRO A 251 -10.10 -27.93 3.11
C PRO A 251 -8.67 -28.25 2.60
N VAL A 252 -8.59 -29.00 1.51
CA VAL A 252 -7.35 -29.23 0.75
C VAL A 252 -7.17 -28.16 -0.32
N THR A 253 -8.25 -27.73 -0.97
CA THR A 253 -8.24 -26.63 -1.94
C THR A 253 -9.29 -25.58 -1.60
N LEU A 254 -8.99 -24.32 -1.95
CA LEU A 254 -9.98 -23.25 -2.06
C LEU A 254 -10.14 -22.93 -3.54
N HIS A 255 -11.39 -22.79 -3.99
CA HIS A 255 -11.79 -22.42 -5.34
C HIS A 255 -12.57 -21.10 -5.28
N GLY A 256 -11.99 -20.04 -5.85
CA GLY A 256 -12.55 -18.68 -5.94
C GLY A 256 -13.65 -18.54 -6.99
N ASN A 257 -14.57 -19.50 -7.05
CA ASN A 257 -15.54 -19.64 -8.12
C ASN A 257 -16.47 -18.43 -8.26
N GLY A 258 -16.90 -18.15 -9.48
CA GLY A 258 -17.76 -17.02 -9.81
C GLY A 258 -17.17 -15.67 -9.36
N PRO A 259 -17.92 -14.83 -8.63
CA PRO A 259 -17.49 -13.48 -8.24
C PRO A 259 -16.50 -13.43 -7.07
N THR A 260 -15.94 -14.57 -6.62
CA THR A 260 -15.15 -14.63 -5.38
C THR A 260 -13.62 -14.59 -5.56
N LYS A 261 -13.14 -14.31 -6.79
CA LYS A 261 -11.72 -14.17 -7.12
C LYS A 261 -10.96 -13.24 -6.16
N ILE A 262 -11.56 -12.13 -5.72
CA ILE A 262 -10.93 -11.14 -4.81
C ILE A 262 -10.74 -11.72 -3.40
N TYR A 263 -11.70 -12.48 -2.88
CA TYR A 263 -11.56 -13.17 -1.59
C TYR A 263 -10.47 -14.25 -1.66
N LEU A 264 -10.33 -14.93 -2.80
CA LEU A 264 -9.21 -15.85 -3.03
C LEU A 264 -7.86 -15.10 -3.13
N ASN A 265 -7.81 -13.88 -3.65
CA ASN A 265 -6.60 -13.05 -3.61
C ASN A 265 -6.21 -12.73 -2.16
N TYR A 266 -7.16 -12.33 -1.31
CA TYR A 266 -6.95 -12.16 0.13
C TYR A 266 -6.42 -13.45 0.78
N PHE A 267 -7.11 -14.59 0.65
CA PHE A 267 -6.66 -15.86 1.23
C PHE A 267 -5.28 -16.29 0.70
N GLY A 268 -4.99 -16.03 -0.58
CA GLY A 268 -3.71 -16.33 -1.24
C GLY A 268 -2.53 -15.47 -0.79
N ASN A 269 -2.76 -14.35 -0.07
CA ASN A 269 -1.69 -13.62 0.60
C ASN A 269 -1.12 -14.39 1.81
N TYR A 270 -1.86 -15.39 2.32
CA TYR A 270 -1.51 -16.17 3.50
C TYR A 270 -1.28 -17.65 3.17
N ILE A 271 -2.21 -18.27 2.45
CA ILE A 271 -2.25 -19.72 2.21
C ILE A 271 -1.39 -20.11 0.98
N PRO A 272 -0.54 -21.15 1.07
CA PRO A 272 -0.20 -21.91 2.27
C PRO A 272 0.92 -21.27 3.11
N ASN A 273 1.77 -20.45 2.50
CA ASN A 273 2.95 -19.86 3.13
C ASN A 273 3.25 -18.44 2.59
N GLY A 274 2.22 -17.71 2.16
CA GLY A 274 2.32 -16.33 1.67
C GLY A 274 2.86 -15.40 2.75
N TRP A 275 2.21 -15.43 3.91
CA TRP A 275 2.62 -14.73 5.13
C TRP A 275 2.27 -15.60 6.36
N THR A 276 3.23 -15.79 7.26
CA THR A 276 3.06 -16.53 8.52
C THR A 276 3.41 -15.63 9.71
N ARG A 277 3.03 -16.05 10.94
CA ARG A 277 3.35 -15.28 12.15
C ARG A 277 4.82 -15.39 12.55
N GLU A 278 5.43 -16.52 12.22
CA GLU A 278 6.77 -16.92 12.67
C GLU A 278 7.87 -16.39 11.72
N THR A 279 7.62 -16.39 10.41
CA THR A 279 8.60 -15.99 9.38
C THR A 279 8.21 -14.75 8.60
N GLY A 280 7.02 -14.18 8.85
CA GLY A 280 6.49 -13.09 8.05
C GLY A 280 6.22 -13.51 6.60
N CYS A 281 6.54 -12.64 5.64
CA CYS A 281 6.25 -12.85 4.22
C CYS A 281 7.18 -13.88 3.56
N GLY A 282 6.70 -15.10 3.32
CA GLY A 282 7.46 -16.18 2.67
C GLY A 282 7.61 -16.04 1.15
N VAL A 283 6.99 -15.02 0.54
CA VAL A 283 6.94 -14.84 -0.92
C VAL A 283 7.53 -13.51 -1.42
N CYS A 284 7.94 -12.65 -0.50
CA CYS A 284 8.43 -11.30 -0.80
C CYS A 284 9.81 -11.26 -1.48
N ASP A 285 10.58 -12.33 -1.35
CA ASP A 285 11.92 -12.46 -1.95
C ASP A 285 11.95 -13.43 -3.15
N LEU A 286 10.77 -13.86 -3.62
CA LEU A 286 10.64 -14.69 -4.82
C LEU A 286 10.74 -13.85 -6.09
N ASN A 287 11.58 -14.32 -7.02
CA ASN A 287 11.81 -13.74 -8.35
C ASN A 287 12.26 -12.26 -8.34
N LEU A 288 13.00 -11.83 -7.30
CA LEU A 288 13.58 -10.50 -7.28
C LEU A 288 14.51 -10.26 -8.47
N LEU A 289 14.52 -9.03 -8.98
CA LEU A 289 15.48 -8.55 -9.96
C LEU A 289 16.68 -7.94 -9.23
N ASP A 290 17.85 -8.57 -9.33
CA ASP A 290 19.07 -8.06 -8.73
C ASP A 290 19.71 -6.96 -9.60
N LEU A 291 19.44 -5.70 -9.22
CA LEU A 291 19.98 -4.51 -9.90
C LEU A 291 21.51 -4.35 -9.77
N SER A 292 22.20 -5.14 -8.95
CA SER A 292 23.68 -5.14 -8.91
C SER A 292 24.29 -5.98 -10.04
N THR A 293 23.49 -6.83 -10.69
CA THR A 293 23.94 -7.77 -11.75
C THR A 293 23.57 -7.34 -13.16
N VAL A 294 22.81 -6.26 -13.32
CA VAL A 294 22.39 -5.77 -14.65
C VAL A 294 23.48 -4.89 -15.28
N ASN A 295 23.76 -5.09 -16.57
CA ASN A 295 24.72 -4.27 -17.32
C ASN A 295 24.20 -2.83 -17.55
N GLU A 296 22.89 -2.67 -17.71
CA GLU A 296 22.20 -1.41 -17.87
C GLU A 296 21.00 -1.38 -16.91
N TYR A 297 20.77 -0.25 -16.24
CA TYR A 297 19.61 -0.08 -15.37
C TYR A 297 18.32 -0.04 -16.21
N PRO A 298 17.26 -0.78 -15.84
CA PRO A 298 15.98 -0.76 -16.54
C PRO A 298 15.47 0.66 -16.74
N LYS A 299 14.94 0.99 -17.92
CA LYS A 299 14.45 2.34 -18.17
C LYS A 299 13.07 2.54 -17.57
N VAL A 300 12.90 3.66 -16.87
CA VAL A 300 11.66 4.02 -16.20
C VAL A 300 11.11 5.31 -16.78
N ALA A 301 9.86 5.25 -17.28
CA ALA A 301 9.08 6.44 -17.57
C ALA A 301 8.25 6.82 -16.34
N ILE A 302 8.53 7.97 -15.74
CA ILE A 302 7.79 8.53 -14.62
C ILE A 302 6.62 9.37 -15.17
N GLY A 303 5.38 8.99 -14.86
CA GLY A 303 4.19 9.79 -15.12
C GLY A 303 3.80 10.57 -13.86
N VAL A 304 3.94 11.89 -13.90
CA VAL A 304 3.59 12.81 -12.82
C VAL A 304 2.24 13.47 -13.12
N PHE A 305 1.33 13.44 -12.14
CA PHE A 305 -0.03 13.97 -12.28
C PHE A 305 -0.33 15.04 -11.23
N ILE A 306 -0.57 16.28 -11.70
CA ILE A 306 -0.90 17.45 -10.88
C ILE A 306 -2.32 17.87 -11.26
N GLU A 307 -3.30 17.16 -10.70
CA GLU A 307 -4.71 17.22 -11.12
C GLU A 307 -5.61 18.10 -10.24
N GLN A 308 -5.02 18.72 -9.21
CA GLN A 308 -5.66 19.65 -8.28
C GLN A 308 -4.59 20.48 -7.55
N PRO A 309 -4.94 21.65 -6.97
CA PRO A 309 -4.01 22.44 -6.18
C PRO A 309 -3.44 21.60 -5.03
N THR A 310 -2.11 21.48 -4.96
CA THR A 310 -1.41 20.58 -4.06
C THR A 310 -0.33 21.33 -3.27
N PRO A 311 -0.35 21.26 -1.92
CA PRO A 311 0.69 21.82 -1.06
C PRO A 311 2.09 21.27 -1.36
N PHE A 312 3.12 22.08 -1.13
CA PHE A 312 4.54 21.69 -1.20
C PHE A 312 4.99 21.11 -2.55
N LEU A 313 4.28 21.41 -3.66
CA LEU A 313 4.65 20.95 -5.00
C LEU A 313 6.13 21.22 -5.38
N PRO A 314 6.75 22.38 -5.08
CA PRO A 314 8.18 22.59 -5.34
C PRO A 314 9.08 21.53 -4.70
N LYS A 315 8.73 21.07 -3.50
CA LYS A 315 9.47 20.05 -2.75
C LYS A 315 9.21 18.64 -3.27
N PHE A 316 7.99 18.35 -3.74
CA PHE A 316 7.69 17.13 -4.50
C PHE A 316 8.53 17.05 -5.78
N LEU A 317 8.58 18.15 -6.56
CA LEU A 317 9.35 18.23 -7.80
C LEU A 317 10.86 18.11 -7.55
N ASP A 318 11.39 18.71 -6.49
CA ASP A 318 12.79 18.55 -6.10
C ASP A 318 13.09 17.12 -5.62
N ARG A 319 12.17 16.45 -4.90
CA ARG A 319 12.31 15.04 -4.49
C ARG A 319 12.51 14.11 -5.70
N LEU A 320 11.80 14.34 -6.82
CA LEU A 320 11.97 13.56 -8.07
C LEU A 320 13.41 13.60 -8.62
N LEU A 321 14.12 14.73 -8.47
CA LEU A 321 15.52 14.88 -8.91
C LEU A 321 16.53 14.26 -7.93
N THR A 322 16.07 13.82 -6.75
CA THR A 322 16.89 13.21 -5.69
C THR A 322 16.59 11.72 -5.49
N LEU A 323 15.78 11.12 -6.36
CA LEU A 323 15.58 9.68 -6.38
C LEU A 323 16.92 8.97 -6.60
N ASP A 324 17.18 7.93 -5.81
CA ASP A 324 18.37 7.09 -5.94
C ASP A 324 18.17 6.12 -7.12
N TYR A 325 18.26 6.64 -8.35
CA TYR A 325 18.17 5.92 -9.62
C TYR A 325 18.99 6.65 -10.70
N PRO A 326 19.64 5.96 -11.66
CA PRO A 326 20.41 6.64 -12.71
C PRO A 326 19.55 7.55 -13.59
N ASN A 327 19.87 8.84 -13.65
CA ASN A 327 19.10 9.87 -14.35
C ASN A 327 18.99 9.61 -15.87
N GLU A 328 19.99 8.96 -16.45
CA GLU A 328 20.05 8.54 -17.85
C GLU A 328 19.06 7.40 -18.19
N SER A 329 18.61 6.63 -17.19
CA SER A 329 17.57 5.61 -17.32
C SER A 329 16.16 6.16 -17.02
N LEU A 330 16.03 7.45 -16.73
CA LEU A 330 14.74 8.10 -16.45
C LEU A 330 14.23 8.92 -17.65
N SER A 331 12.94 8.81 -17.90
CA SER A 331 12.16 9.81 -18.65
C SER A 331 11.01 10.31 -17.78
N ILE A 332 10.58 11.56 -17.96
CA ILE A 332 9.47 12.14 -17.20
C ILE A 332 8.40 12.65 -18.16
N PHE A 333 7.16 12.25 -17.90
CA PHE A 333 5.95 12.88 -18.39
C PHE A 333 5.30 13.62 -17.21
N ILE A 334 4.98 14.90 -17.36
CA ILE A 334 4.22 15.67 -16.37
C ILE A 334 2.92 16.16 -17.02
N HIS A 335 1.79 15.83 -16.41
CA HIS A 335 0.53 16.54 -16.65
C HIS A 335 0.25 17.52 -15.52
N ASN A 336 -0.22 18.71 -15.88
CA ASN A 336 -0.62 19.74 -14.93
C ASN A 336 -1.93 20.38 -15.35
N ASN A 337 -2.97 20.13 -14.58
CA ASN A 337 -4.29 20.75 -14.74
C ASN A 337 -4.37 22.16 -14.11
N GLU A 338 -3.37 22.56 -13.32
CA GLU A 338 -3.46 23.74 -12.44
C GLU A 338 -2.59 24.90 -12.91
N VAL A 339 -3.22 25.99 -13.36
CA VAL A 339 -2.54 27.25 -13.73
C VAL A 339 -1.69 27.80 -12.56
N TYR A 340 -2.16 27.64 -11.31
CA TYR A 340 -1.42 28.02 -10.11
C TYR A 340 -0.03 27.36 -10.01
N HIS A 341 0.14 26.17 -10.60
CA HIS A 341 1.36 25.37 -10.49
C HIS A 341 2.34 25.54 -11.67
N GLU A 342 1.97 26.26 -12.73
CA GLU A 342 2.89 26.62 -13.83
C GLU A 342 4.15 27.34 -13.32
N LYS A 343 4.01 28.22 -12.32
CA LYS A 343 5.14 28.94 -11.70
C LYS A 343 6.16 27.97 -11.07
N HIS A 344 5.68 26.87 -10.48
CA HIS A 344 6.52 25.84 -9.87
C HIS A 344 7.19 24.98 -10.95
N LEU A 345 6.44 24.57 -11.97
CA LEU A 345 6.97 23.75 -13.08
C LEU A 345 8.03 24.50 -13.90
N LYS A 346 7.88 25.82 -14.10
CA LYS A 346 8.90 26.66 -14.73
C LYS A 346 10.21 26.69 -13.93
N LYS A 347 10.13 26.74 -12.59
CA LYS A 347 11.29 26.68 -11.69
C LYS A 347 11.95 25.30 -11.71
N PHE A 348 11.14 24.23 -11.69
CA PHE A 348 11.61 22.84 -11.83
C PHE A 348 12.30 22.58 -13.17
N TRP A 349 11.69 22.99 -14.30
CA TRP A 349 12.25 22.82 -15.64
C TRP A 349 13.65 23.45 -15.76
N GLY A 350 13.86 24.61 -15.14
CA GLY A 350 15.16 25.27 -15.06
C GLY A 350 16.27 24.39 -14.45
N LYS A 351 15.93 23.59 -13.42
CA LYS A 351 16.82 22.60 -12.79
C LYS A 351 16.92 21.30 -13.61
N ALA A 352 15.76 20.74 -13.96
CA ALA A 352 15.62 19.36 -14.44
C ALA A 352 16.15 19.12 -15.86
N LYS A 353 16.03 20.11 -16.76
CA LYS A 353 16.37 19.98 -18.20
C LYS A 353 17.83 19.57 -18.49
N ASN A 354 18.74 19.81 -17.54
CA ASN A 354 20.16 19.46 -17.66
C ASN A 354 20.50 18.12 -17.00
N ILE A 355 19.57 17.56 -16.21
CA ILE A 355 19.74 16.34 -15.42
C ILE A 355 19.07 15.15 -16.15
N ILE A 356 17.82 15.35 -16.59
CA ILE A 356 17.01 14.32 -17.25
C ILE A 356 16.78 14.73 -18.71
N LYS A 357 17.17 13.86 -19.65
CA LYS A 357 17.22 14.17 -21.09
C LYS A 357 15.85 14.20 -21.77
N ASN A 358 14.91 13.39 -21.29
CA ASN A 358 13.59 13.24 -21.90
C ASN A 358 12.52 13.64 -20.88
N ILE A 359 12.10 14.91 -20.94
CA ILE A 359 11.01 15.45 -20.14
C ILE A 359 9.95 16.02 -21.09
N LYS A 360 8.71 15.52 -21.00
CA LYS A 360 7.52 16.08 -21.64
C LYS A 360 6.62 16.67 -20.57
N ILE A 361 6.24 17.94 -20.73
CA ILE A 361 5.24 18.62 -19.88
C ILE A 361 4.01 18.89 -20.75
N VAL A 362 2.83 18.67 -20.19
CA VAL A 362 1.51 18.96 -20.75
C VAL A 362 0.81 19.86 -19.74
N GLY A 363 0.52 21.10 -20.12
CA GLY A 363 -0.09 22.09 -19.23
C GLY A 363 -1.62 22.15 -19.34
N PRO A 364 -2.26 23.05 -18.58
CA PRO A 364 -3.72 23.16 -18.51
C PRO A 364 -4.35 23.65 -19.81
N GLU A 365 -3.55 24.23 -20.72
CA GLU A 365 -3.97 24.71 -22.04
C GLU A 365 -4.48 23.62 -22.99
N GLU A 366 -4.18 22.34 -22.71
CA GLU A 366 -4.62 21.19 -23.52
C GLU A 366 -6.00 20.64 -23.09
N TYR A 367 -6.58 21.15 -21.99
CA TYR A 367 -7.94 20.80 -21.48
C TYR A 367 -8.22 19.29 -21.35
N LEU A 368 -7.23 18.50 -20.95
CA LEU A 368 -7.39 17.04 -20.77
C LEU A 368 -8.11 16.72 -19.46
N SER A 369 -8.99 15.71 -19.49
CA SER A 369 -9.45 15.09 -18.25
C SER A 369 -8.34 14.27 -17.59
N GLN A 370 -8.40 14.07 -16.27
CA GLN A 370 -7.48 13.20 -15.53
C GLN A 370 -7.31 11.81 -16.19
N ALA A 371 -8.40 11.26 -16.75
CA ALA A 371 -8.37 9.96 -17.42
C ALA A 371 -7.58 10.01 -18.74
N GLU A 372 -7.74 11.06 -19.54
CA GLU A 372 -6.99 11.26 -20.79
C GLU A 372 -5.51 11.52 -20.52
N ALA A 373 -5.20 12.34 -19.52
CA ALA A 373 -3.84 12.59 -19.05
C ALA A 373 -3.14 11.30 -18.60
N ARG A 374 -3.78 10.50 -17.73
CA ARG A 374 -3.23 9.23 -17.24
C ARG A 374 -3.10 8.17 -18.35
N ASN A 375 -4.05 8.09 -19.27
CA ASN A 375 -3.93 7.27 -20.48
C ASN A 375 -2.72 7.73 -21.35
N MET A 376 -2.50 9.04 -21.51
CA MET A 376 -1.36 9.59 -22.26
C MET A 376 -0.01 9.30 -21.60
N GLY A 377 0.09 9.44 -20.27
CA GLY A 377 1.29 9.09 -19.51
C GLY A 377 1.62 7.59 -19.60
N MET A 378 0.62 6.73 -19.51
CA MET A 378 0.80 5.28 -19.71
C MET A 378 1.22 4.94 -21.15
N GLU A 379 0.64 5.62 -22.15
CA GLU A 379 0.98 5.43 -23.57
C GLU A 379 2.42 5.89 -23.89
N PHE A 380 2.95 6.91 -23.19
CA PHE A 380 4.34 7.35 -23.31
C PHE A 380 5.35 6.21 -23.05
N CYS A 381 5.08 5.33 -22.07
CA CYS A 381 5.86 4.10 -21.88
C CYS A 381 5.44 2.96 -22.82
N ARG A 382 4.15 2.82 -23.16
CA ARG A 382 3.68 1.74 -24.04
C ARG A 382 4.30 1.81 -25.43
N GLN A 383 4.45 3.02 -25.98
CA GLN A 383 5.00 3.25 -27.33
C GLN A 383 6.53 3.09 -27.38
N ASP A 384 7.25 3.47 -26.34
CA ASP A 384 8.70 3.22 -26.24
C ASP A 384 8.99 1.75 -25.91
N LYS A 385 9.46 1.00 -26.91
CA LYS A 385 9.87 -0.40 -26.73
C LYS A 385 11.02 -0.58 -25.74
N SER A 386 11.81 0.47 -25.47
CA SER A 386 12.87 0.47 -24.48
C SER A 386 12.42 0.89 -23.08
N CYS A 387 11.16 1.30 -22.87
CA CYS A 387 10.61 1.52 -21.54
C CYS A 387 10.31 0.18 -20.84
N ASP A 388 11.06 -0.14 -19.79
CA ASP A 388 10.90 -1.38 -19.02
C ASP A 388 9.83 -1.27 -17.93
N TYR A 389 9.67 -0.07 -17.35
CA TYR A 389 8.67 0.21 -16.32
C TYR A 389 8.05 1.61 -16.47
N TYR A 390 6.76 1.71 -16.14
CA TYR A 390 6.02 2.95 -16.01
C TYR A 390 5.76 3.22 -14.52
N PHE A 391 6.24 4.34 -13.99
CA PHE A 391 6.05 4.74 -12.59
C PHE A 391 5.09 5.92 -12.53
N SER A 392 3.82 5.64 -12.21
CA SER A 392 2.82 6.69 -11.99
C SER A 392 2.98 7.25 -10.58
N ILE A 393 2.94 8.58 -10.44
CA ILE A 393 2.97 9.28 -9.16
C ILE A 393 2.16 10.58 -9.22
N ASP A 394 1.30 10.77 -8.23
CA ASP A 394 0.46 11.95 -8.08
C ASP A 394 1.16 12.97 -7.17
N ALA A 395 0.86 14.26 -7.38
CA ALA A 395 1.48 15.37 -6.66
C ALA A 395 1.29 15.29 -5.13
N ASP A 396 0.23 14.64 -4.66
CA ASP A 396 -0.08 14.48 -3.24
C ASP A 396 0.72 13.37 -2.52
N VAL A 397 1.72 12.79 -3.20
CA VAL A 397 2.61 11.77 -2.63
C VAL A 397 3.93 12.38 -2.13
N GLY A 398 4.02 12.58 -0.81
CA GLY A 398 5.24 12.98 -0.12
C GLY A 398 6.24 11.83 0.02
N LEU A 399 6.96 11.48 -1.06
CA LEU A 399 8.04 10.50 -1.02
C LEU A 399 9.20 10.97 -0.12
N THR A 400 9.53 10.18 0.90
CA THR A 400 10.66 10.44 1.81
C THR A 400 11.83 9.50 1.56
N ASN A 401 11.59 8.32 0.99
CA ASN A 401 12.62 7.33 0.72
C ASN A 401 13.12 7.45 -0.73
N PRO A 402 14.36 7.93 -0.97
CA PRO A 402 14.88 8.10 -2.33
C PRO A 402 15.06 6.76 -3.06
N LYS A 403 15.15 5.63 -2.33
CA LYS A 403 15.29 4.29 -2.92
C LYS A 403 13.99 3.67 -3.41
N THR A 404 12.85 4.36 -3.25
CA THR A 404 11.51 3.84 -3.59
C THR A 404 11.48 3.18 -4.97
N LEU A 405 12.04 3.83 -6.00
CA LEU A 405 12.00 3.30 -7.36
C LEU A 405 12.84 2.02 -7.53
N LYS A 406 14.05 1.95 -6.96
CA LYS A 406 14.86 0.71 -6.94
C LYS A 406 14.10 -0.44 -6.28
N LEU A 407 13.59 -0.21 -5.07
CA LEU A 407 12.88 -1.22 -4.27
C LEU A 407 11.64 -1.79 -4.99
N LEU A 408 10.91 -0.96 -5.74
CA LEU A 408 9.75 -1.41 -6.54
C LEU A 408 10.17 -2.19 -7.80
N VAL A 409 11.25 -1.78 -8.48
CA VAL A 409 11.81 -2.47 -9.65
C VAL A 409 12.39 -3.83 -9.25
N GLU A 410 13.12 -3.90 -8.13
CA GLU A 410 13.70 -5.13 -7.56
C GLU A 410 12.60 -6.17 -7.23
N GLN A 411 11.41 -5.73 -6.82
CA GLN A 411 10.27 -6.62 -6.56
C GLN A 411 9.72 -7.31 -7.83
N ASN A 412 10.04 -6.84 -9.04
CA ASN A 412 9.77 -7.53 -10.31
C ASN A 412 8.32 -8.03 -10.49
N ARG A 413 7.35 -7.26 -9.97
CA ARG A 413 5.91 -7.55 -10.13
C ARG A 413 5.35 -6.85 -11.37
N LYS A 414 4.21 -7.33 -11.89
CA LYS A 414 3.52 -6.69 -13.03
C LYS A 414 3.00 -5.30 -12.68
N ILE A 415 2.35 -5.17 -11.52
CA ILE A 415 1.88 -3.91 -10.94
C ILE A 415 2.18 -3.94 -9.44
N ILE A 416 2.91 -2.94 -8.93
CA ILE A 416 3.22 -2.80 -7.50
C ILE A 416 3.22 -1.34 -7.05
N ALA A 417 2.53 -1.07 -5.95
CA ALA A 417 2.51 0.21 -5.26
C ALA A 417 3.33 0.15 -3.96
N PRO A 418 4.07 1.21 -3.60
CA PRO A 418 4.55 1.39 -2.24
C PRO A 418 3.38 1.83 -1.34
N LEU A 419 3.34 1.35 -0.09
CA LEU A 419 2.39 1.86 0.90
C LEU A 419 2.77 3.29 1.28
N VAL A 420 1.83 4.22 1.09
CA VAL A 420 1.87 5.57 1.65
C VAL A 420 0.56 5.86 2.39
N THR A 421 0.69 6.49 3.56
CA THR A 421 -0.42 6.75 4.49
C THR A 421 -0.53 8.25 4.76
N ARG A 422 -1.74 8.77 5.00
CA ARG A 422 -1.89 10.14 5.51
C ARG A 422 -1.46 10.18 6.99
N HIS A 423 -0.58 11.11 7.34
CA HIS A 423 0.04 11.17 8.67
C HIS A 423 -1.00 11.16 9.81
N GLY A 424 -0.78 10.32 10.83
CA GLY A 424 -1.67 10.16 11.99
C GLY A 424 -3.04 9.52 11.69
N LYS A 425 -3.27 9.01 10.47
CA LYS A 425 -4.56 8.46 10.02
C LYS A 425 -4.37 7.08 9.36
N LEU A 426 -5.45 6.30 9.26
CA LEU A 426 -5.44 5.01 8.56
C LEU A 426 -5.62 5.12 7.05
N TRP A 427 -5.99 6.29 6.53
CA TRP A 427 -6.19 6.52 5.09
C TRP A 427 -4.87 6.30 4.33
N SER A 428 -4.91 5.44 3.31
CA SER A 428 -3.76 5.02 2.53
C SER A 428 -4.12 4.78 1.07
N ASN A 429 -3.11 4.64 0.21
CA ASN A 429 -3.23 4.51 -1.23
C ASN A 429 -3.65 3.12 -1.75
N PHE A 430 -4.33 2.30 -0.92
CA PHE A 430 -4.84 0.99 -1.32
C PHE A 430 -6.13 0.63 -0.58
N TRP A 431 -6.94 -0.26 -1.16
CA TRP A 431 -8.07 -0.89 -0.46
C TRP A 431 -7.83 -2.40 -0.38
N GLY A 432 -8.02 -2.99 0.81
CA GLY A 432 -7.86 -4.44 1.00
C GLY A 432 -9.08 -5.27 0.55
N ALA A 433 -10.26 -4.66 0.48
CA ALA A 433 -11.51 -5.32 0.05
C ALA A 433 -12.37 -4.37 -0.79
N LEU A 434 -13.39 -4.92 -1.44
CA LEU A 434 -14.44 -4.16 -2.14
C LEU A 434 -15.82 -4.47 -1.56
N SER A 435 -16.73 -3.51 -1.60
CA SER A 435 -18.16 -3.75 -1.42
C SER A 435 -18.73 -4.55 -2.61
N PRO A 436 -19.95 -5.12 -2.51
CA PRO A 436 -20.62 -5.77 -3.64
C PRO A 436 -20.76 -4.89 -4.88
N ASP A 437 -20.88 -3.56 -4.69
CA ASP A 437 -20.96 -2.56 -5.75
C ASP A 437 -19.58 -2.16 -6.34
N GLY A 438 -18.49 -2.74 -5.83
CA GLY A 438 -17.12 -2.49 -6.29
C GLY A 438 -16.42 -1.27 -5.68
N TYR A 439 -17.03 -0.62 -4.68
CA TYR A 439 -16.47 0.52 -3.94
C TYR A 439 -15.64 0.07 -2.73
N TYR A 440 -15.07 1.02 -1.98
CA TYR A 440 -14.26 0.76 -0.79
C TYR A 440 -14.96 -0.16 0.22
N ALA A 441 -14.23 -1.20 0.64
CA ALA A 441 -14.49 -1.91 1.89
C ALA A 441 -13.17 -2.13 2.64
N ARG A 442 -13.24 -2.19 3.97
CA ARG A 442 -12.09 -2.52 4.83
C ARG A 442 -11.93 -4.04 4.91
N SER A 443 -10.75 -4.57 4.56
CA SER A 443 -10.40 -5.97 4.85
C SER A 443 -10.07 -6.17 6.32
N GLU A 444 -10.16 -7.42 6.78
CA GLU A 444 -9.82 -7.84 8.14
C GLU A 444 -8.39 -7.44 8.56
N ASP A 445 -7.45 -7.48 7.62
CA ASP A 445 -6.01 -7.21 7.82
C ASP A 445 -5.57 -5.79 7.47
N TYR A 446 -6.48 -4.91 7.01
CA TYR A 446 -6.14 -3.56 6.52
C TYR A 446 -5.35 -2.74 7.56
N VAL A 447 -5.81 -2.75 8.81
CA VAL A 447 -5.17 -1.99 9.90
C VAL A 447 -3.79 -2.55 10.22
N ASP A 448 -3.64 -3.87 10.22
CA ASP A 448 -2.36 -4.54 10.47
C ASP A 448 -1.32 -4.25 9.38
N ILE A 449 -1.74 -4.15 8.12
CA ILE A 449 -0.88 -3.76 7.00
C ILE A 449 -0.50 -2.28 7.10
N VAL A 450 -1.47 -1.39 7.36
CA VAL A 450 -1.26 0.06 7.47
C VAL A 450 -0.36 0.44 8.65
N GLN A 451 -0.46 -0.26 9.78
CA GLN A 451 0.35 0.00 10.98
C GLN A 451 1.70 -0.73 11.00
N GLY A 452 1.98 -1.61 10.03
CA GLY A 452 3.20 -2.42 10.00
C GLY A 452 3.21 -3.62 10.95
N ASN A 453 2.06 -3.99 11.55
CA ASN A 453 1.93 -5.23 12.33
C ASN A 453 2.13 -6.48 11.45
N ARG A 454 1.73 -6.38 10.17
CA ARG A 454 1.99 -7.39 9.13
C ARG A 454 2.74 -6.75 7.98
N VAL A 455 4.02 -7.09 7.84
CA VAL A 455 4.90 -6.57 6.78
C VAL A 455 5.04 -7.58 5.64
N GLY A 456 4.90 -7.13 4.39
CA GLY A 456 4.95 -7.97 3.21
C GLY A 456 4.68 -7.27 1.86
N VAL A 457 4.23 -8.09 0.90
CA VAL A 457 3.83 -7.71 -0.47
C VAL A 457 2.48 -8.39 -0.70
N TRP A 458 1.43 -7.59 -0.80
CA TRP A 458 0.04 -8.04 -0.65
C TRP A 458 -0.72 -7.85 -1.96
N ASN A 459 -1.34 -8.91 -2.49
CA ASN A 459 -2.26 -8.82 -3.61
C ASN A 459 -3.57 -8.17 -3.14
N VAL A 460 -3.91 -7.01 -3.70
CA VAL A 460 -5.03 -6.16 -3.26
C VAL A 460 -5.91 -5.74 -4.44
N PRO A 461 -7.23 -5.53 -4.22
CA PRO A 461 -8.15 -5.17 -5.29
C PRO A 461 -7.99 -3.75 -5.84
N TYR A 462 -7.34 -2.82 -5.12
CA TYR A 462 -7.22 -1.41 -5.52
C TYR A 462 -5.91 -0.80 -5.03
N VAL A 463 -5.25 -0.03 -5.89
CA VAL A 463 -4.09 0.83 -5.59
C VAL A 463 -4.29 2.18 -6.31
N ALA A 464 -3.80 3.27 -5.70
CA ALA A 464 -3.91 4.63 -6.24
C ALA A 464 -2.67 5.47 -5.89
N ASN A 465 -2.64 6.74 -6.32
CA ASN A 465 -1.63 7.78 -6.09
C ASN A 465 -0.20 7.49 -6.57
N ILE A 466 0.32 6.28 -6.38
CA ILE A 466 1.69 5.88 -6.71
C ILE A 466 1.77 4.38 -7.00
N TYR A 467 2.24 4.02 -8.19
CA TYR A 467 2.40 2.62 -8.61
C TYR A 467 3.38 2.45 -9.77
N LEU A 468 4.10 1.34 -9.75
CA LEU A 468 4.98 0.87 -10.82
C LEU A 468 4.27 -0.22 -11.63
N ILE A 469 4.22 -0.07 -12.95
CA ILE A 469 3.70 -1.06 -13.90
C ILE A 469 4.82 -1.52 -14.83
N LYS A 470 4.96 -2.81 -15.04
CA LYS A 470 5.94 -3.37 -15.98
C LYS A 470 5.54 -3.05 -17.42
N GLY A 471 6.43 -2.44 -18.21
CA GLY A 471 6.19 -2.05 -19.60
C GLY A 471 5.84 -3.23 -20.51
N GLN A 472 6.32 -4.44 -20.20
CA GLN A 472 5.89 -5.66 -20.87
C GLN A 472 4.40 -5.94 -20.66
N THR A 473 3.86 -5.76 -19.45
CA THR A 473 2.42 -5.92 -19.15
C THR A 473 1.59 -4.88 -19.90
N LEU A 474 2.08 -3.62 -20.01
CA LEU A 474 1.44 -2.59 -20.86
C LEU A 474 1.37 -2.95 -22.35
N ARG A 475 2.29 -3.76 -22.87
CA ARG A 475 2.38 -4.13 -24.29
C ARG A 475 1.76 -5.50 -24.61
N ALA A 476 1.77 -6.44 -23.66
CA ALA A 476 1.33 -7.82 -23.85
C ALA A 476 -0.07 -8.12 -23.32
N GLU A 477 -0.45 -7.50 -22.19
CA GLU A 477 -1.69 -7.79 -21.45
C GLU A 477 -2.66 -6.60 -21.53
N MET A 478 -2.18 -5.39 -21.25
CA MET A 478 -2.98 -4.16 -21.20
C MET A 478 -2.91 -3.39 -22.53
N LYS A 479 -3.44 -3.99 -23.61
CA LYS A 479 -3.33 -3.48 -25.00
C LYS A 479 -4.24 -2.32 -25.36
N GLU A 480 -5.35 -2.13 -24.64
CA GLU A 480 -6.29 -1.04 -24.93
C GLU A 480 -5.69 0.32 -24.58
N ARG A 481 -6.21 1.37 -25.22
CA ARG A 481 -5.73 2.74 -24.95
C ARG A 481 -6.43 3.43 -23.80
N ASN A 482 -7.61 2.95 -23.39
CA ASN A 482 -8.44 3.62 -22.41
C ASN A 482 -8.69 2.73 -21.19
N TYR A 483 -7.77 2.81 -20.22
CA TYR A 483 -7.90 2.10 -18.95
C TYR A 483 -8.40 2.97 -17.79
N PHE A 484 -8.28 4.30 -17.93
CA PHE A 484 -8.66 5.27 -16.90
C PHE A 484 -10.06 5.88 -17.07
N ALA A 485 -10.80 5.63 -18.15
CA ALA A 485 -12.20 6.05 -18.27
C ALA A 485 -13.13 4.84 -18.36
N ARG A 486 -14.05 4.71 -17.39
CA ARG A 486 -15.09 3.68 -17.39
C ARG A 486 -16.31 4.11 -16.58
N ASP A 487 -17.49 4.00 -17.20
CA ASP A 487 -18.79 4.30 -16.59
C ASP A 487 -18.82 5.70 -15.93
N LYS A 488 -18.98 5.76 -14.60
CA LYS A 488 -18.86 6.96 -13.76
C LYS A 488 -17.82 6.76 -12.63
N LEU A 489 -16.89 5.83 -12.81
CA LEU A 489 -15.82 5.57 -11.85
C LEU A 489 -14.77 6.68 -11.94
N ASP A 490 -14.09 6.96 -10.84
CA ASP A 490 -12.85 7.76 -10.90
C ASP A 490 -11.75 7.00 -11.67
N PRO A 491 -10.69 7.70 -12.13
CA PRO A 491 -9.66 7.11 -12.97
C PRO A 491 -8.96 5.89 -12.35
N ASP A 492 -8.65 5.91 -11.06
CA ASP A 492 -7.93 4.81 -10.40
C ASP A 492 -8.87 3.61 -10.13
N MET A 493 -10.14 3.85 -9.80
CA MET A 493 -11.16 2.78 -9.77
C MET A 493 -11.35 2.14 -11.14
N ALA A 494 -11.37 2.93 -12.22
CA ALA A 494 -11.45 2.44 -13.59
C ALA A 494 -10.24 1.58 -13.96
N LEU A 495 -9.01 2.06 -13.69
CA LEU A 495 -7.77 1.31 -13.90
C LEU A 495 -7.82 -0.02 -13.15
N CYS A 496 -8.05 0.04 -11.84
CA CYS A 496 -8.05 -1.14 -10.97
C CYS A 496 -9.11 -2.16 -11.40
N ARG A 497 -10.32 -1.71 -11.80
CA ARG A 497 -11.37 -2.61 -12.29
C ARG A 497 -10.97 -3.30 -13.59
N ASN A 498 -10.44 -2.55 -14.55
CA ASN A 498 -9.99 -3.11 -15.81
C ASN A 498 -8.85 -4.14 -15.60
N VAL A 499 -7.88 -3.82 -14.75
CA VAL A 499 -6.77 -4.71 -14.37
C VAL A 499 -7.26 -6.02 -13.72
N ARG A 500 -8.22 -5.94 -12.79
CA ARG A 500 -8.85 -7.13 -12.18
C ARG A 500 -9.59 -7.99 -13.21
N GLU A 501 -10.34 -7.39 -14.13
CA GLU A 501 -11.08 -8.12 -15.17
C GLU A 501 -10.13 -8.80 -16.19
N MET A 502 -8.92 -8.29 -16.38
CA MET A 502 -7.85 -8.93 -17.16
C MET A 502 -7.11 -10.05 -16.40
N GLY A 503 -7.39 -10.27 -15.10
CA GLY A 503 -6.73 -11.30 -14.28
C GLY A 503 -5.28 -10.97 -13.89
N VAL A 504 -4.88 -9.70 -14.00
CA VAL A 504 -3.57 -9.20 -13.56
C VAL A 504 -3.67 -8.79 -12.09
N PHE A 505 -2.68 -9.18 -11.27
CA PHE A 505 -2.64 -8.85 -9.85
C PHE A 505 -1.98 -7.49 -9.61
N MET A 506 -2.54 -6.74 -8.67
CA MET A 506 -1.97 -5.49 -8.16
C MET A 506 -1.45 -5.75 -6.75
N TYR A 507 -0.20 -5.35 -6.51
CA TYR A 507 0.44 -5.56 -5.22
C TYR A 507 0.62 -4.22 -4.49
N ILE A 508 0.46 -4.21 -3.17
CA ILE A 508 0.92 -3.14 -2.28
C ILE A 508 2.08 -3.68 -1.43
N THR A 509 3.17 -2.93 -1.26
CA THR A 509 4.27 -3.32 -0.38
C THR A 509 4.45 -2.34 0.77
N ASN A 510 4.58 -2.88 1.98
CA ASN A 510 4.90 -2.15 3.21
C ASN A 510 6.21 -2.63 3.85
N ARG A 511 7.12 -3.24 3.07
CA ARG A 511 8.44 -3.72 3.54
C ARG A 511 9.38 -2.61 4.00
N HIS A 512 9.12 -1.38 3.58
CA HIS A 512 9.89 -0.20 3.93
C HIS A 512 8.92 0.98 4.15
N GLU A 513 9.36 1.99 4.89
CA GLU A 513 8.74 3.31 4.81
C GLU A 513 9.13 3.95 3.49
N PHE A 514 8.15 4.37 2.69
CA PHE A 514 8.36 4.98 1.37
C PHE A 514 8.07 6.49 1.36
N GLY A 515 7.04 6.90 2.11
CA GLY A 515 6.53 8.25 2.12
C GLY A 515 5.16 8.33 2.79
N ARG A 516 4.43 9.41 2.49
CA ARG A 516 3.13 9.74 3.08
C ARG A 516 2.23 10.44 2.07
N LEU A 517 0.93 10.45 2.34
CA LEU A 517 -0.05 11.22 1.58
C LEU A 517 -0.23 12.61 2.18
N ILE A 518 -0.14 13.63 1.33
CA ILE A 518 -0.39 15.04 1.62
C ILE A 518 -1.91 15.28 1.62
N SER A 519 -2.39 16.14 2.50
CA SER A 519 -3.75 16.67 2.44
C SER A 519 -3.83 17.77 1.40
N THR A 520 -4.64 17.58 0.37
CA THR A 520 -5.10 18.67 -0.53
C THR A 520 -6.43 19.26 -0.08
N ALA A 521 -7.04 18.73 0.98
CA ALA A 521 -8.33 19.17 1.48
C ALA A 521 -8.24 20.63 1.99
N ASN A 522 -9.14 21.48 1.47
CA ASN A 522 -9.21 22.91 1.79
C ASN A 522 -7.92 23.71 1.50
N TYR A 523 -7.07 23.25 0.58
CA TYR A 523 -5.88 24.03 0.19
C TYR A 523 -6.31 25.31 -0.53
N ASN A 524 -6.13 26.45 0.15
CA ASN A 524 -6.37 27.77 -0.39
C ASN A 524 -5.18 28.21 -1.27
N THR A 525 -5.47 28.82 -2.42
CA THR A 525 -4.46 29.37 -3.35
C THR A 525 -4.47 30.90 -3.44
N SER A 526 -5.18 31.60 -2.54
CA SER A 526 -5.36 33.05 -2.57
C SER A 526 -4.19 33.87 -1.98
N HIS A 527 -3.29 33.26 -1.23
CA HIS A 527 -2.11 33.91 -0.64
C HIS A 527 -0.93 33.89 -1.62
N TYR A 528 0.08 34.71 -1.38
CA TYR A 528 1.28 34.72 -2.22
C TYR A 528 2.07 33.40 -2.06
N ASN A 529 2.26 32.99 -0.80
CA ASN A 529 2.93 31.78 -0.34
C ASN A 529 1.98 30.90 0.51
N ASN A 530 1.03 30.26 -0.16
CA ASN A 530 -0.04 29.45 0.43
C ASN A 530 0.41 28.31 1.36
N ASP A 531 1.60 27.76 1.16
CA ASP A 531 2.13 26.66 1.98
C ASP A 531 2.38 27.09 3.43
N LEU A 532 2.57 28.39 3.72
CA LEU A 532 2.67 28.93 5.09
C LEU A 532 1.47 28.57 5.97
N TRP A 533 0.27 28.44 5.39
CA TRP A 533 -0.97 28.10 6.12
C TRP A 533 -1.14 26.60 6.38
N GLN A 534 -0.22 25.75 5.90
CA GLN A 534 -0.40 24.29 5.92
C GLN A 534 0.00 23.59 7.22
N ILE A 535 0.30 24.34 8.28
CA ILE A 535 0.74 23.81 9.58
C ILE A 535 -0.25 22.83 10.20
N PHE A 536 -1.56 23.02 10.01
CA PHE A 536 -2.60 22.15 10.58
C PHE A 536 -2.92 20.91 9.73
N GLU A 537 -3.07 21.08 8.41
CA GLU A 537 -3.46 20.00 7.51
C GLU A 537 -2.30 19.05 7.20
N ASN A 538 -1.07 19.59 7.17
CA ASN A 538 0.16 18.91 6.76
C ASN A 538 1.36 19.24 7.68
N PRO A 539 1.26 19.02 9.01
CA PRO A 539 2.25 19.48 10.00
C PRO A 539 3.67 18.96 9.77
N VAL A 540 3.81 17.74 9.23
CA VAL A 540 5.13 17.13 8.98
C VAL A 540 5.84 17.79 7.81
N ASP A 541 5.15 17.98 6.68
CA ASP A 541 5.70 18.65 5.50
C ASP A 541 5.93 20.14 5.76
N TRP A 542 5.03 20.79 6.51
CA TRP A 542 5.22 22.16 6.98
C TRP A 542 6.47 22.28 7.85
N LYS A 543 6.62 21.42 8.88
CA LYS A 543 7.82 21.42 9.75
C LYS A 543 9.11 21.20 8.97
N GLU A 544 9.15 20.21 8.09
CA GLU A 544 10.33 19.94 7.25
C GLU A 544 10.68 21.07 6.26
N THR A 545 9.75 21.98 5.98
CA THR A 545 9.94 23.10 5.03
C THR A 545 10.27 24.40 5.76
N TYR A 546 9.59 24.67 6.88
CA TYR A 546 9.60 25.97 7.54
C TYR A 546 10.32 26.03 8.88
N ILE A 547 10.57 24.89 9.53
CA ILE A 547 11.35 24.85 10.77
C ILE A 547 12.82 24.60 10.46
N ASN A 548 13.70 25.25 11.21
CA ASN A 548 15.14 25.13 11.03
C ASN A 548 15.57 23.65 11.19
N PRO A 549 16.39 23.08 10.29
CA PRO A 549 16.85 21.69 10.41
C PRO A 549 17.59 21.38 11.72
N ASN A 550 18.21 22.39 12.36
CA ASN A 550 18.87 22.24 13.65
C ASN A 550 17.93 22.45 14.85
N TYR A 551 16.66 22.83 14.68
CA TYR A 551 15.72 23.06 15.79
C TYR A 551 15.64 21.87 16.76
N SER A 552 15.52 20.64 16.24
CA SER A 552 15.44 19.44 17.09
C SER A 552 16.67 19.25 17.98
N LYS A 553 17.85 19.75 17.56
CA LYS A 553 19.09 19.67 18.33
C LYS A 553 19.08 20.55 19.57
N ILE A 554 18.18 21.53 19.67
CA ILE A 554 17.98 22.32 20.90
C ILE A 554 17.75 21.39 22.10
N PHE A 555 17.08 20.26 21.92
CA PHE A 555 16.70 19.37 23.02
C PHE A 555 17.72 18.26 23.30
N THR A 556 18.67 18.01 22.40
CA THR A 556 19.66 16.93 22.50
C THR A 556 21.11 17.42 22.60
N GLU A 557 21.40 18.64 22.15
CA GLU A 557 22.72 19.26 22.08
C GLU A 557 22.69 20.64 22.76
N ASN A 558 23.87 21.18 23.06
CA ASN A 558 24.00 22.51 23.67
C ASN A 558 24.19 23.61 22.60
N ILE A 559 23.20 23.76 21.71
CA ILE A 559 23.21 24.75 20.63
C ILE A 559 22.42 26.04 20.94
N VAL A 560 21.84 26.14 22.13
CA VAL A 560 21.21 27.38 22.62
C VAL A 560 22.30 28.24 23.25
N GLU A 561 22.36 29.49 22.83
CA GLU A 561 23.32 30.46 23.35
C GLU A 561 22.62 31.42 24.33
N GLU A 562 23.36 32.00 25.26
CA GLU A 562 22.89 33.06 26.15
C GLU A 562 23.78 34.30 25.95
N PRO A 563 23.59 35.09 24.86
CA PRO A 563 24.43 36.26 24.56
C PRO A 563 24.37 37.37 25.61
N CYS A 564 23.26 37.50 26.33
CA CYS A 564 23.07 38.43 27.45
C CYS A 564 22.35 37.70 28.60
N PRO A 565 22.50 38.12 29.87
CA PRO A 565 21.86 37.45 31.01
C PRO A 565 20.34 37.32 30.82
N ASP A 566 19.81 36.09 30.98
CA ASP A 566 18.40 35.73 30.75
C ASP A 566 17.87 35.99 29.31
N VAL A 567 18.77 36.15 28.33
CA VAL A 567 18.43 36.30 26.90
C VAL A 567 18.94 35.10 26.12
N PHE A 568 18.05 34.15 25.82
CA PHE A 568 18.39 32.89 25.13
C PHE A 568 18.22 33.01 23.62
N TRP A 569 19.13 32.45 22.84
CA TRP A 569 19.17 32.58 21.38
C TRP A 569 19.33 31.22 20.70
N PHE A 570 18.40 30.89 19.79
CA PHE A 570 18.28 29.54 19.21
C PHE A 570 17.72 29.55 17.77
N PRO A 571 18.02 28.53 16.93
CA PRO A 571 17.47 28.41 15.59
C PRO A 571 16.01 27.92 15.63
N VAL A 572 15.10 28.54 14.87
CA VAL A 572 13.69 28.11 14.84
C VAL A 572 13.07 28.07 13.44
N LEU A 573 13.25 29.10 12.61
CA LEU A 573 12.74 29.12 11.24
C LEU A 573 13.82 28.71 10.22
N SER A 574 13.39 28.11 9.11
CA SER A 574 14.23 27.90 7.92
C SER A 574 14.42 29.22 7.16
N GLU A 575 15.43 29.30 6.27
CA GLU A 575 15.56 30.50 5.42
C GLU A 575 14.31 30.72 4.56
N THR A 576 13.73 29.63 4.03
CA THR A 576 12.47 29.63 3.26
C THR A 576 11.30 30.21 4.03
N ALA A 577 11.12 29.85 5.31
CA ALA A 577 10.06 30.44 6.13
C ALA A 577 10.22 31.95 6.30
N CYS A 578 11.46 32.39 6.46
CA CYS A 578 11.76 33.81 6.60
C CYS A 578 11.53 34.59 5.29
N ASP A 579 11.97 34.05 4.15
CA ASP A 579 11.76 34.67 2.84
C ASP A 579 10.27 34.73 2.49
N GLU A 580 9.57 33.60 2.57
CA GLU A 580 8.16 33.51 2.19
C GLU A 580 7.25 34.38 3.08
N LEU A 581 7.58 34.53 4.37
CA LEU A 581 6.88 35.43 5.28
C LEU A 581 7.13 36.91 4.96
N VAL A 582 8.37 37.30 4.60
CA VAL A 582 8.68 38.67 4.18
C VAL A 582 8.00 39.01 2.86
N GLU A 583 8.01 38.08 1.89
CA GLU A 583 7.30 38.22 0.62
C GLU A 583 5.78 38.42 0.83
N GLU A 584 5.14 37.66 1.71
CA GLU A 584 3.71 37.80 2.02
C GLU A 584 3.39 39.15 2.69
N MET A 585 4.26 39.62 3.61
CA MET A 585 4.09 40.91 4.27
C MET A 585 4.25 42.09 3.30
N GLU A 586 5.25 42.06 2.41
CA GLU A 586 5.41 43.09 1.38
C GLU A 586 4.35 42.98 0.26
N HIS A 587 3.81 41.80 -0.01
CA HIS A 587 2.66 41.64 -0.90
C HIS A 587 1.39 42.29 -0.33
N PHE A 588 1.16 42.16 0.99
CA PHE A 588 0.07 42.85 1.67
C PHE A 588 0.28 44.37 1.73
N GLY A 589 1.50 44.82 2.01
CA GLY A 589 1.97 46.20 1.81
C GLY A 589 1.36 47.29 2.72
N GLN A 590 0.34 46.99 3.54
CA GLN A 590 -0.31 47.97 4.43
C GLN A 590 0.42 48.09 5.79
N TRP A 591 1.67 48.51 5.72
CA TRP A 591 2.53 48.82 6.86
C TRP A 591 2.00 50.03 7.66
N SER A 592 2.21 50.03 8.98
CA SER A 592 1.59 51.01 9.91
C SER A 592 2.10 52.46 9.76
N GLY A 593 3.35 52.63 9.29
CA GLY A 593 4.07 53.90 9.28
C GLY A 593 4.57 54.36 10.65
N GLY A 594 4.61 53.48 11.67
CA GLY A 594 5.21 53.76 12.99
C GLY A 594 4.50 54.85 13.80
N ARG A 595 3.15 54.89 13.76
CA ARG A 595 2.34 55.98 14.35
C ARG A 595 1.70 55.58 15.68
N HIS A 596 1.69 56.50 16.64
CA HIS A 596 1.09 56.33 17.97
C HIS A 596 -0.44 56.08 18.00
N HIS A 597 -1.14 56.28 16.89
CA HIS A 597 -2.55 55.96 16.77
C HIS A 597 -2.70 54.86 15.74
N ASP A 598 -3.13 53.69 16.21
CA ASP A 598 -3.36 52.52 15.38
C ASP A 598 -4.75 51.95 15.66
N SER A 599 -5.64 52.07 14.67
CA SER A 599 -7.00 51.53 14.73
C SER A 599 -7.07 50.01 14.58
N ARG A 600 -5.94 49.34 14.30
CA ARG A 600 -5.83 47.88 14.15
C ARG A 600 -5.72 47.16 15.50
N ILE A 601 -5.28 47.86 16.56
CA ILE A 601 -5.12 47.32 17.92
C ILE A 601 -6.26 47.73 18.87
N SER A 602 -6.57 46.86 19.84
CA SER A 602 -7.62 47.13 20.83
C SER A 602 -7.17 48.24 21.79
N GLY A 603 -7.85 49.39 21.75
CA GLY A 603 -7.50 50.59 22.52
C GLY A 603 -6.99 51.77 21.69
N GLY A 604 -6.64 51.56 20.41
CA GLY A 604 -6.36 52.64 19.46
C GLY A 604 -5.04 53.42 19.64
N TYR A 605 -4.29 53.15 20.70
CA TYR A 605 -3.08 53.89 21.06
C TYR A 605 -1.91 52.94 21.33
N GLU A 606 -0.80 53.17 20.64
CA GLU A 606 0.43 52.40 20.84
C GLU A 606 1.49 53.24 21.55
N ASN A 607 1.91 52.77 22.73
CA ASN A 607 2.87 53.49 23.57
C ASN A 607 4.26 53.58 22.91
N VAL A 608 4.64 52.62 22.08
CA VAL A 608 5.96 52.53 21.43
C VAL A 608 5.78 51.95 20.02
N PRO A 609 5.39 52.77 19.02
CA PRO A 609 4.93 52.24 17.74
C PRO A 609 6.05 51.74 16.85
N THR A 610 5.73 50.71 16.06
CA THR A 610 6.60 50.09 15.05
C THR A 610 5.97 50.15 13.66
N ASP A 611 6.79 50.23 12.60
CA ASP A 611 6.30 50.10 11.21
C ASP A 611 6.07 48.63 10.90
N ASP A 612 4.83 48.18 11.03
CA ASP A 612 4.51 46.75 11.14
C ASP A 612 3.21 46.31 10.46
N ILE A 613 3.10 44.99 10.34
CA ILE A 613 1.90 44.25 9.95
C ILE A 613 1.69 43.12 10.96
N HIS A 614 0.49 43.04 11.55
CA HIS A 614 0.10 41.97 12.46
C HIS A 614 -0.30 40.71 11.69
N MET A 615 0.02 39.53 12.22
CA MET A 615 -0.36 38.23 11.62
C MET A 615 -1.88 38.12 11.37
N LYS A 616 -2.68 38.77 12.23
CA LYS A 616 -4.14 38.84 12.09
C LYS A 616 -4.62 39.61 10.85
N GLN A 617 -3.85 40.58 10.33
CA GLN A 617 -4.21 41.34 9.14
C GLN A 617 -4.12 40.50 7.86
N ILE A 618 -3.15 39.59 7.80
CA ILE A 618 -2.97 38.64 6.68
C ILE A 618 -3.69 37.30 6.92
N GLY A 619 -4.28 37.10 8.09
CA GLY A 619 -5.00 35.87 8.44
C GLY A 619 -4.12 34.69 8.86
N LEU A 620 -2.89 34.93 9.35
CA LEU A 620 -1.92 33.92 9.79
C LEU A 620 -1.89 33.73 11.33
N ASP A 621 -2.73 34.44 12.08
CA ASP A 621 -2.67 34.47 13.56
C ASP A 621 -2.94 33.10 14.22
N GLY A 622 -3.82 32.29 13.64
CA GLY A 622 -4.12 30.94 14.17
C GLY A 622 -2.94 29.98 14.01
N GLU A 623 -2.34 30.00 12.83
CA GLU A 623 -1.16 29.24 12.43
C GLU A 623 0.06 29.67 13.24
N TRP A 624 0.24 30.98 13.42
CA TRP A 624 1.33 31.53 14.22
C TRP A 624 1.20 31.20 15.72
N LEU A 625 0.00 31.24 16.27
CA LEU A 625 -0.27 30.77 17.64
C LEU A 625 -0.01 29.27 17.80
N HIS A 626 -0.29 28.46 16.78
CA HIS A 626 0.08 27.04 16.79
C HIS A 626 1.61 26.86 16.71
N PHE A 627 2.29 27.62 15.85
CA PHE A 627 3.76 27.66 15.79
C PHE A 627 4.39 28.00 17.16
N ILE A 628 3.86 29.00 17.88
CA ILE A 628 4.32 29.33 19.24
C ILE A 628 4.14 28.13 20.20
N ARG A 629 3.00 27.44 20.15
CA ARG A 629 2.73 26.28 21.01
C ARG A 629 3.63 25.08 20.72
N GLU A 630 3.88 24.77 19.45
CA GLU A 630 4.66 23.58 19.05
C GLU A 630 6.17 23.82 19.06
N PHE A 631 6.62 25.05 18.77
CA PHE A 631 8.06 25.34 18.52
C PHE A 631 8.69 26.37 19.46
N ILE A 632 7.91 27.15 20.21
CA ILE A 632 8.45 28.13 21.16
C ILE A 632 8.27 27.66 22.61
N ALA A 633 7.05 27.25 22.98
CA ALA A 633 6.75 26.80 24.33
C ALA A 633 7.66 25.67 24.86
N PRO A 634 8.06 24.65 24.07
CA PRO A 634 9.02 23.63 24.52
C PRO A 634 10.41 24.20 24.77
N VAL A 635 10.84 25.21 24.00
CA VAL A 635 12.14 25.89 24.22
C VAL A 635 12.06 26.73 25.49
N THR A 636 10.98 27.48 25.71
CA THR A 636 10.74 28.24 26.95
C THR A 636 10.83 27.34 28.18
N LEU A 637 10.19 26.16 28.13
CA LEU A 637 10.25 25.14 29.20
C LEU A 637 11.67 24.61 29.45
N LYS A 638 12.53 24.54 28.43
CA LYS A 638 13.94 24.14 28.57
C LYS A 638 14.76 25.23 29.26
N VAL A 639 14.65 26.49 28.81
CA VAL A 639 15.55 27.57 29.24
C VAL A 639 15.11 28.24 30.54
N PHE A 640 13.80 28.37 30.78
CA PHE A 640 13.22 28.89 32.02
C PHE A 640 12.64 27.74 32.86
N ALA A 641 13.52 26.95 33.47
CA ALA A 641 13.13 25.79 34.27
C ALA A 641 12.11 26.16 35.37
N GLY A 642 10.93 25.53 35.34
CA GLY A 642 9.82 25.79 36.26
C GLY A 642 8.77 26.78 35.74
N TYR A 643 9.00 27.46 34.60
CA TYR A 643 7.99 28.26 33.93
C TYR A 643 7.20 27.43 32.90
N TYR A 644 5.87 27.50 32.97
CA TYR A 644 4.96 26.76 32.08
C TYR A 644 4.09 27.74 31.30
N THR A 645 4.28 27.81 29.98
CA THR A 645 3.48 28.63 29.06
C THR A 645 2.44 27.78 28.32
N LYS A 646 1.33 28.42 27.92
CA LYS A 646 0.35 27.85 26.96
C LYS A 646 0.52 28.42 25.54
N GLY A 647 1.58 29.20 25.30
CA GLY A 647 1.83 29.85 24.01
C GLY A 647 0.70 30.78 23.60
N PHE A 648 0.26 31.65 24.53
CA PHE A 648 -0.77 32.65 24.24
C PHE A 648 -0.11 34.01 23.95
N ALA A 649 -0.42 34.62 22.81
CA ALA A 649 0.10 35.91 22.42
C ALA A 649 -1.01 36.74 21.77
N LEU A 650 -1.21 37.98 22.25
CA LEU A 650 -2.20 38.92 21.69
C LEU A 650 -1.62 39.79 20.57
N LEU A 651 -0.30 39.92 20.53
CA LEU A 651 0.44 40.76 19.60
C LEU A 651 1.50 39.91 18.93
N ASN A 652 1.22 39.57 17.67
CA ASN A 652 2.06 38.81 16.75
C ASN A 652 2.20 39.64 15.47
N PHE A 653 3.41 40.10 15.16
CA PHE A 653 3.62 41.08 14.09
C PHE A 653 5.01 40.99 13.47
N VAL A 654 5.14 41.40 12.22
CA VAL A 654 6.43 41.61 11.55
C VAL A 654 6.71 43.11 11.52
N VAL A 655 7.87 43.51 12.02
CA VAL A 655 8.36 44.89 11.98
C VAL A 655 9.35 45.06 10.83
N LYS A 656 9.22 46.16 10.10
CA LYS A 656 10.16 46.64 9.11
C LYS A 656 10.92 47.85 9.64
N TYR A 657 12.24 47.84 9.47
CA TYR A 657 13.08 49.03 9.67
C TYR A 657 13.71 49.46 8.35
N THR A 658 13.63 50.76 8.04
CA THR A 658 14.27 51.41 6.88
C THR A 658 14.99 52.70 7.32
N PRO A 659 16.10 53.12 6.66
CA PRO A 659 16.81 54.35 7.00
C PRO A 659 15.95 55.61 6.86
N ASP A 660 15.08 55.64 5.85
CA ASP A 660 14.19 56.78 5.51
C ASP A 660 12.85 56.73 6.25
N GLY A 661 12.48 55.58 6.81
CA GLY A 661 11.29 55.38 7.63
C GLY A 661 11.65 55.23 9.11
N GLN A 662 11.15 54.18 9.76
CA GLN A 662 11.53 53.87 11.13
C GLN A 662 12.88 53.13 11.14
N ARG A 663 13.96 53.85 11.48
CA ARG A 663 15.32 53.27 11.51
C ARG A 663 15.72 52.60 12.83
N SER A 664 14.99 52.86 13.92
CA SER A 664 15.33 52.45 15.30
C SER A 664 14.09 52.39 16.20
N LEU A 665 14.19 51.73 17.35
CA LEU A 665 13.14 51.67 18.37
C LEU A 665 13.68 52.14 19.73
N ARG A 666 12.99 53.10 20.36
CA ARG A 666 13.44 53.73 21.63
C ARG A 666 13.46 52.74 22.81
N PRO A 667 14.20 53.04 23.90
CA PRO A 667 14.15 52.27 25.15
C PRO A 667 12.73 52.00 25.65
N HIS A 668 12.37 50.73 25.85
CA HIS A 668 11.04 50.32 26.33
C HIS A 668 11.05 48.95 27.02
N HIS A 669 9.88 48.60 27.57
CA HIS A 669 9.52 47.27 28.04
C HIS A 669 8.35 46.75 27.22
N ASP A 670 8.31 45.43 27.03
CA ASP A 670 7.21 44.79 26.31
C ASP A 670 6.03 44.52 27.25
N ALA A 671 4.83 44.48 26.67
CA ALA A 671 3.60 44.24 27.41
C ALA A 671 3.36 42.75 27.71
N CYS A 672 4.41 41.96 27.98
CA CYS A 672 4.37 40.50 28.11
C CYS A 672 5.15 39.94 29.30
N THR A 673 4.97 38.65 29.58
CA THR A 673 5.89 37.91 30.46
C THR A 673 7.22 37.68 29.75
N PHE A 674 7.20 37.19 28.50
CA PHE A 674 8.40 37.07 27.67
C PHE A 674 8.11 37.38 26.19
N THR A 675 9.14 37.85 25.50
CA THR A 675 9.14 38.17 24.07
C THR A 675 9.99 37.16 23.33
N ILE A 676 9.58 36.84 22.10
CA ILE A 676 10.47 36.28 21.08
C ILE A 676 10.67 37.28 19.95
N ASN A 677 11.88 37.33 19.42
CA ASN A 677 12.26 38.20 18.31
C ASN A 677 13.08 37.38 17.30
N ILE A 678 12.50 37.11 16.13
CA ILE A 678 13.05 36.25 15.08
C ILE A 678 13.56 37.12 13.94
N ALA A 679 14.83 36.98 13.57
CA ALA A 679 15.37 37.70 12.42
C ALA A 679 14.97 37.03 11.11
N LEU A 680 14.36 37.79 10.19
CA LEU A 680 13.86 37.27 8.92
C LEU A 680 14.83 37.48 7.74
N ASN A 681 15.82 38.35 7.88
CA ASN A 681 16.84 38.58 6.85
C ASN A 681 18.25 38.79 7.43
N LYS A 682 19.27 38.86 6.57
CA LYS A 682 20.69 38.76 6.93
C LYS A 682 21.33 40.14 7.11
N VAL A 683 21.96 40.34 8.27
CA VAL A 683 22.87 41.46 8.49
C VAL A 683 24.09 41.35 7.56
N GLY A 684 24.52 42.47 6.99
CA GLY A 684 25.63 42.55 6.03
C GLY A 684 25.24 42.32 4.57
N GLU A 685 24.23 41.48 4.31
CA GLU A 685 23.67 41.24 2.97
C GLU A 685 22.46 42.16 2.69
N ASP A 686 21.42 42.09 3.54
CA ASP A 686 20.14 42.79 3.31
C ASP A 686 20.05 44.16 4.03
N PHE A 687 20.80 44.32 5.13
CA PHE A 687 20.88 45.57 5.90
C PHE A 687 22.21 45.73 6.65
N GLN A 688 22.52 46.96 7.07
CA GLN A 688 23.69 47.29 7.89
C GLN A 688 23.28 47.99 9.19
N GLY A 689 24.05 47.78 10.27
CA GLY A 689 23.67 48.23 11.61
C GLY A 689 22.49 47.44 12.17
N GLY A 690 21.72 48.06 13.07
CA GLY A 690 20.63 47.39 13.76
C GLY A 690 21.10 46.52 14.93
N GLY A 691 20.26 45.56 15.31
CA GLY A 691 20.43 44.73 16.51
C GLY A 691 19.38 45.03 17.60
N CYS A 692 19.67 44.59 18.82
CA CYS A 692 18.90 44.89 20.03
C CYS A 692 19.86 45.10 21.20
N LYS A 693 19.66 46.13 22.03
CA LYS A 693 20.51 46.42 23.19
C LYS A 693 19.72 46.38 24.49
N PHE A 694 20.15 45.56 25.43
CA PHE A 694 19.58 45.44 26.78
C PHE A 694 20.32 46.36 27.74
N LEU A 695 19.66 47.47 28.10
CA LEU A 695 20.29 48.63 28.74
C LEU A 695 20.78 48.32 30.16
N ARG A 696 20.02 47.54 30.95
CA ARG A 696 20.40 47.13 32.32
C ARG A 696 21.68 46.30 32.39
N TYR A 697 22.06 45.65 31.29
CA TYR A 697 23.24 44.77 31.21
C TYR A 697 24.36 45.36 30.33
N ASN A 698 24.11 46.51 29.67
CA ASN A 698 24.96 47.07 28.61
C ASN A 698 25.42 46.01 27.58
N CYS A 699 24.50 45.13 27.20
CA CYS A 699 24.74 43.99 26.32
C CYS A 699 23.89 44.12 25.05
N SER A 700 24.47 43.76 23.89
CA SER A 700 23.82 43.92 22.59
C SER A 700 23.89 42.64 21.74
N ILE A 701 22.86 42.43 20.93
CA ILE A 701 22.83 41.44 19.85
C ILE A 701 22.94 42.21 18.53
N ASP A 702 24.18 42.51 18.11
CA ASP A 702 24.47 43.37 16.95
C ASP A 702 24.46 42.63 15.61
N SER A 703 24.56 41.29 15.63
CA SER A 703 24.62 40.45 14.42
C SER A 703 23.57 39.34 14.45
N PRO A 704 22.28 39.68 14.33
CA PRO A 704 21.20 38.70 14.33
C PRO A 704 21.31 37.74 13.12
N ARG A 705 20.99 36.46 13.34
CA ARG A 705 21.11 35.35 12.38
C ARG A 705 19.73 35.05 11.81
N LYS A 706 19.58 35.05 10.48
CA LYS A 706 18.31 34.72 9.80
C LYS A 706 17.77 33.36 10.30
N GLY A 707 16.49 33.32 10.63
CA GLY A 707 15.80 32.14 11.17
C GLY A 707 16.07 31.83 12.66
N TRP A 708 16.93 32.59 13.34
CA TRP A 708 17.14 32.45 14.78
C TRP A 708 16.24 33.41 15.56
N SER A 709 15.75 32.92 16.70
CA SER A 709 14.93 33.67 17.66
C SER A 709 15.73 33.92 18.93
N PHE A 710 15.79 35.17 19.38
CA PHE A 710 16.18 35.46 20.76
C PHE A 710 14.93 35.68 21.63
N MET A 711 14.98 35.17 22.86
CA MET A 711 13.90 35.10 23.83
C MET A 711 14.36 35.75 25.13
N HIS A 712 13.56 36.67 25.67
CA HIS A 712 13.85 37.38 26.93
C HIS A 712 12.56 37.74 27.69
N PRO A 713 12.62 37.94 29.02
CA PRO A 713 11.52 38.56 29.77
C PRO A 713 11.12 39.92 29.18
N GLY A 714 9.83 40.25 29.17
CA GLY A 714 9.34 41.53 28.62
C GLY A 714 9.34 42.69 29.63
N ARG A 715 8.90 42.40 30.85
CA ARG A 715 8.69 43.38 31.93
C ARG A 715 9.87 43.44 32.91
N LEU A 716 9.97 44.58 33.61
CA LEU A 716 10.86 44.86 34.76
C LEU A 716 12.37 44.82 34.50
N THR A 717 12.92 43.73 33.98
CA THR A 717 14.37 43.45 33.97
C THR A 717 15.05 43.71 32.62
N HIS A 718 14.31 43.69 31.52
CA HIS A 718 14.89 43.78 30.17
C HIS A 718 14.42 45.04 29.44
N LEU A 719 14.74 46.21 30.03
CA LEU A 719 14.58 47.49 29.33
C LEU A 719 15.54 47.48 28.14
N HIS A 720 15.02 47.56 26.93
CA HIS A 720 15.81 47.36 25.71
C HIS A 720 15.45 48.36 24.61
N GLU A 721 16.37 48.53 23.66
CA GLU A 721 16.21 49.42 22.50
C GLU A 721 16.58 48.71 21.19
N GLY A 722 15.86 49.05 20.13
CA GLY A 722 16.16 48.63 18.76
C GLY A 722 17.21 49.56 18.17
N LEU A 723 18.45 49.08 18.10
CA LEU A 723 19.59 49.84 17.58
C LEU A 723 19.33 50.34 16.14
N PRO A 724 19.87 51.51 15.76
CA PRO A 724 19.62 52.10 14.45
C PRO A 724 20.25 51.28 13.33
N ILE A 725 19.46 51.01 12.28
CA ILE A 725 20.01 50.56 11.00
C ILE A 725 20.61 51.74 10.23
N LEU A 726 21.61 51.44 9.40
CA LEU A 726 22.40 52.40 8.65
C LEU A 726 22.13 52.35 7.14
N ASN A 727 21.78 51.18 6.61
CA ASN A 727 21.49 50.94 5.20
C ASN A 727 20.63 49.67 5.03
N GLY A 728 19.97 49.53 3.87
CA GLY A 728 19.12 48.39 3.53
C GLY A 728 17.81 48.34 4.32
N THR A 729 17.17 47.17 4.39
CA THR A 729 15.89 46.99 5.10
C THR A 729 16.01 45.81 6.05
N ARG A 730 15.60 45.96 7.31
CA ARG A 730 15.64 44.89 8.31
C ARG A 730 14.22 44.42 8.65
N TYR A 731 13.99 43.12 8.62
CA TYR A 731 12.73 42.50 9.01
C TYR A 731 12.90 41.59 10.24
N ILE A 732 11.99 41.71 11.20
CA ILE A 732 11.90 40.83 12.37
C ILE A 732 10.45 40.41 12.62
N ALA A 733 10.23 39.15 13.00
CA ALA A 733 8.94 38.71 13.56
C ALA A 733 9.01 38.77 15.10
N VAL A 734 8.02 39.41 15.72
CA VAL A 734 7.95 39.64 17.16
C VAL A 734 6.62 39.09 17.70
N SER A 735 6.70 38.39 18.84
CA SER A 735 5.52 37.95 19.60
C SER A 735 5.68 38.25 21.08
N PHE A 736 4.66 38.87 21.64
CA PHE A 736 4.52 39.18 23.06
C PHE A 736 3.68 38.09 23.74
N ILE A 737 4.36 37.18 24.44
CA ILE A 737 3.80 35.91 24.93
C ILE A 737 3.49 35.99 26.43
N ASP A 738 2.35 35.43 26.81
CA ASP A 738 1.71 35.48 28.12
C ASP A 738 1.62 36.93 28.68
N PRO A 739 0.81 37.81 28.04
CA PRO A 739 0.61 39.21 28.42
C PRO A 739 -0.14 39.46 29.74
#